data_AF-A0A8S1BUD8-F1
#
_entry.id   AF-A0A8S1BUD8-F1
#
_cell.length_a   1.000
_cell.length_b   1.000
_cell.length_c   1.000
_cell.angle_alpha   90.00
_cell.angle_beta   90.00
_cell.angle_gamma   90.00
#
_symmetry.space_group_name_H-M   'P 1'
#
loop_
_entity.id
_entity.type
_entity.pdbx_description
1 polymer ?
#
loop_
_entity_poly.entity_id
_entity_poly.type
_entity_poly.pdbx_seq_one_letter_code
_entity_poly.pdbx_strand_id
1 'polypeptide(L)'
;MSRDRGGDISTDGYNRFHDVTGVSRLLSDSGRQRTPTQVSNEGTEFDEILQQDLVTNDLELAQLNSPQDEDKALWEMNYHEAAIFLEEGENNDKFDFHPKNPAALPAYLIVHSSWYHSLDLAASIVLLVLALAESPAIPQFELPILVHGAIELVALIVIGIEQAMKLRWLGWKPFLTHKRTAIKGLTLIIMVVEACVVIVRQSSHFRVTRALRPIFVIDNKYSGGVRRFVRQILQSLPPILDMLGMIMLMVALYSLLGLFLFGLDKDDSYFSSLPISFVSLFVLLTTANFPDVMMPSYAKSKWNSIFFISYISIVLYLLMNLLLAVVYEAFTSIEKDKFRKLLLHKREGAKRAFALLVGPGDHSSVTFRRFSGLMKYFRPKKSRRDVLLTFKHLDVSGRGRLTLSEFVQIYEAVNLRWVPNEPEQVWFTSSQLPWSLFGKAAATIFDWVHFERVVFFTVVLNVLVMAFRIFGTTTIIEHSAVSLIASWDTVIFAGLFIVEACIRCGALGITRYFASGWNCYDFASTLLLVLSMTIVSLYPDMSFLVLSRPLRIIRVFKVKKRFRDVFGTLLLMMPRMSSAATVLLLLYFTFGIIGMELFADIELKNCCVNSTVESYYLGKEQGGVALYYFISFSDLLASGVVLFHLSVVNNWHVTMEGYAVASGNGLSRLFFMLFNLVTMVVFTIVVASILGAFRFRIQYKEQTSKAEERHMLSVEVILHWEELTMFFPKHSPSFIAEEIGVGITHGGSTSFIGTRARTTEVLQMKMYKDDITKWLADEEENFSPTLNSRLLQAEPWSSNLRVTQSRQRLAS
;
A
#
# COMPACT_ATOMS: atom_id res chain seq x y z
N MET A 1 -1.48 -54.84 20.90
CA MET A 1 -2.17 -53.85 21.76
C MET A 1 -1.15 -52.85 22.27
N SER A 2 -0.87 -51.85 21.43
CA SER A 2 0.10 -50.77 21.62
C SER A 2 -0.62 -49.56 22.21
N ARG A 3 -0.15 -49.07 23.35
CA ARG A 3 -0.67 -47.89 24.06
C ARG A 3 -0.09 -46.61 23.43
N ASP A 4 -0.99 -45.76 22.97
CA ASP A 4 -0.77 -44.35 22.62
C ASP A 4 -0.06 -43.59 23.74
N ARG A 5 1.00 -42.85 23.39
CA ARG A 5 1.57 -41.79 24.22
C ARG A 5 1.36 -40.45 23.54
N GLY A 6 0.49 -39.66 24.18
CA GLY A 6 0.62 -38.23 24.48
C GLY A 6 1.34 -37.33 23.48
N GLY A 7 0.56 -36.40 22.90
CA GLY A 7 1.03 -35.37 21.99
C GLY A 7 2.11 -34.45 22.56
N ASP A 8 3.12 -34.22 21.73
CA ASP A 8 4.13 -33.19 21.88
C ASP A 8 3.49 -31.79 21.81
N ILE A 9 3.46 -31.11 22.96
CA ILE A 9 3.41 -29.64 23.01
C ILE A 9 4.85 -29.17 22.81
N SER A 10 5.33 -29.25 21.56
CA SER A 10 6.62 -28.66 21.20
C SER A 10 6.49 -27.14 21.14
N THR A 11 7.42 -26.49 21.83
CA THR A 11 7.64 -25.04 21.92
C THR A 11 8.13 -24.48 20.58
N ASP A 12 7.33 -24.60 19.53
CA ASP A 12 7.64 -24.10 18.18
C ASP A 12 7.09 -22.67 17.97
N GLY A 13 7.26 -21.84 19.01
CA GLY A 13 6.56 -20.55 19.16
C GLY A 13 7.17 -19.38 18.37
N TYR A 14 8.44 -19.49 17.96
CA TYR A 14 9.23 -18.37 17.45
C TYR A 14 9.43 -18.37 15.93
N ASN A 15 9.33 -19.53 15.25
CA ASN A 15 9.47 -19.65 13.80
C ASN A 15 8.31 -19.03 12.98
N ARG A 16 7.41 -18.27 13.62
CA ARG A 16 6.11 -17.86 13.09
C ARG A 16 6.10 -16.50 12.39
N PHE A 17 7.27 -15.86 12.20
CA PHE A 17 7.36 -14.51 11.63
C PHE A 17 8.43 -14.31 10.56
N HIS A 18 9.23 -15.34 10.24
CA HIS A 18 10.28 -15.23 9.22
C HIS A 18 9.72 -14.92 7.82
N ASP A 19 8.46 -15.30 7.54
CA ASP A 19 7.92 -15.21 6.17
C ASP A 19 7.07 -13.97 5.87
N VAL A 20 6.74 -13.13 6.87
CA VAL A 20 5.70 -12.08 6.70
C VAL A 20 6.28 -10.66 6.61
N THR A 21 7.54 -10.42 7.01
CA THR A 21 8.09 -9.03 7.05
C THR A 21 9.52 -8.86 6.52
N GLY A 22 10.25 -9.93 6.21
CA GLY A 22 11.70 -9.86 5.91
C GLY A 22 12.12 -9.54 4.47
N VAL A 23 11.19 -9.37 3.51
CA VAL A 23 11.59 -9.44 2.07
C VAL A 23 11.96 -8.08 1.47
N SER A 24 11.76 -6.95 2.16
CA SER A 24 12.02 -5.62 1.57
C SER A 24 13.43 -5.05 1.80
N ARG A 25 14.32 -5.74 2.56
CA ARG A 25 15.66 -5.18 2.89
C ARG A 25 16.87 -6.06 2.51
N LEU A 26 16.69 -7.17 1.82
CA LEU A 26 17.81 -7.96 1.26
C LEU A 26 18.32 -7.42 -0.10
N LEU A 27 18.23 -6.10 -0.33
CA LEU A 27 18.69 -5.44 -1.57
C LEU A 27 20.03 -4.70 -1.40
N SER A 28 20.74 -4.82 -0.28
CA SER A 28 21.93 -3.99 -0.05
C SER A 28 23.18 -4.67 0.48
N ASP A 29 23.32 -6.00 0.46
CA ASP A 29 24.56 -6.58 1.03
C ASP A 29 25.04 -7.91 0.43
N SER A 30 24.99 -8.03 -0.90
CA SER A 30 25.83 -8.98 -1.63
C SER A 30 27.05 -8.25 -2.21
N GLY A 31 27.86 -7.69 -1.32
CA GLY A 31 29.06 -6.94 -1.67
C GLY A 31 30.09 -6.95 -0.53
N ARG A 32 30.40 -8.13 0.03
CA ARG A 32 31.43 -8.22 1.07
C ARG A 32 32.82 -8.42 0.47
N GLN A 33 33.49 -7.28 0.35
CA GLN A 33 34.92 -7.02 0.60
C GLN A 33 35.80 -8.25 0.89
N ARG A 34 36.75 -8.50 -0.02
CA ARG A 34 38.06 -9.08 0.31
C ARG A 34 39.02 -7.92 0.63
N THR A 35 39.76 -8.04 1.72
CA THR A 35 40.81 -7.10 2.17
C THR A 35 42.09 -7.20 1.34
N PRO A 36 43.00 -6.20 1.41
CA PRO A 36 43.86 -5.83 0.29
C PRO A 36 45.24 -6.49 0.39
N THR A 37 45.74 -7.02 -0.72
CA THR A 37 47.17 -7.22 -0.93
C THR A 37 47.53 -6.93 -2.39
N GLN A 38 48.43 -5.96 -2.53
CA GLN A 38 49.27 -5.60 -3.68
C GLN A 38 48.60 -5.10 -4.98
N VAL A 39 48.83 -3.81 -5.20
CA VAL A 39 48.49 -3.01 -6.39
C VAL A 39 49.40 -3.40 -7.55
N SER A 40 48.81 -3.78 -8.68
CA SER A 40 49.39 -3.63 -10.02
C SER A 40 48.28 -3.30 -11.02
N ASN A 41 48.56 -2.33 -11.89
CA ASN A 41 47.70 -1.70 -12.90
C ASN A 41 46.85 -2.69 -13.74
N GLU A 42 45.53 -2.71 -13.54
CA GLU A 42 44.54 -3.29 -14.49
C GLU A 42 43.26 -2.42 -14.57
N GLY A 43 43.39 -1.10 -14.38
CA GLY A 43 42.24 -0.18 -14.31
C GLY A 43 41.81 0.44 -15.64
N THR A 44 42.54 0.21 -16.74
CA THR A 44 42.30 0.86 -18.04
C THR A 44 41.83 -0.09 -19.13
N GLU A 45 41.88 -1.42 -18.93
CA GLU A 45 41.38 -2.41 -19.91
C GLU A 45 39.87 -2.71 -19.72
N PHE A 46 39.32 -2.54 -18.52
CA PHE A 46 37.94 -2.96 -18.23
C PHE A 46 36.87 -1.98 -18.75
N ASP A 47 37.18 -0.68 -18.80
CA ASP A 47 36.29 0.33 -19.39
C ASP A 47 36.35 0.31 -20.93
N GLU A 48 37.49 -0.06 -21.54
CA GLU A 48 37.57 -0.27 -23.00
C GLU A 48 36.82 -1.53 -23.44
N ILE A 49 36.80 -2.60 -22.64
CA ILE A 49 36.05 -3.83 -22.94
C ILE A 49 34.52 -3.61 -22.81
N LEU A 50 34.06 -2.84 -21.81
CA LEU A 50 32.63 -2.56 -21.65
C LEU A 50 32.09 -1.62 -22.74
N GLN A 51 32.94 -0.72 -23.24
CA GLN A 51 32.60 0.22 -24.31
C GLN A 51 32.74 -0.43 -25.70
N GLN A 52 33.64 -1.42 -25.86
CA GLN A 52 33.65 -2.30 -27.02
C GLN A 52 32.42 -3.21 -27.06
N ASP A 53 31.97 -3.81 -25.96
CA ASP A 53 30.80 -4.71 -25.95
C ASP A 53 29.44 -4.01 -26.19
N LEU A 54 29.33 -2.72 -25.87
CA LEU A 54 28.14 -1.91 -26.18
C LEU A 54 28.15 -1.37 -27.62
N VAL A 55 29.34 -1.14 -28.20
CA VAL A 55 29.50 -0.66 -29.58
C VAL A 55 29.53 -1.82 -30.58
N THR A 56 29.98 -3.02 -30.19
CA THR A 56 29.93 -4.24 -31.02
C THR A 56 28.51 -4.79 -31.17
N ASN A 57 27.64 -4.68 -30.16
CA ASN A 57 26.24 -5.10 -30.29
C ASN A 57 25.42 -4.22 -31.28
N ASP A 58 25.73 -2.93 -31.39
CA ASP A 58 25.09 -2.04 -32.38
C ASP A 58 25.73 -2.14 -33.78
N LEU A 59 26.97 -2.63 -33.90
CA LEU A 59 27.66 -2.89 -35.17
C LEU A 59 27.46 -4.32 -35.71
N GLU A 60 27.16 -5.31 -34.88
CA GLU A 60 26.79 -6.68 -35.31
C GLU A 60 25.40 -6.75 -35.94
N LEU A 61 24.52 -5.77 -35.66
CA LEU A 61 23.23 -5.59 -36.35
C LEU A 61 23.38 -5.16 -37.82
N ALA A 62 24.56 -4.70 -38.24
CA ALA A 62 24.84 -4.23 -39.60
C ALA A 62 25.42 -5.30 -40.54
N GLN A 63 25.68 -6.52 -40.07
CA GLN A 63 26.23 -7.63 -40.89
C GLN A 63 25.43 -8.94 -40.70
N LEU A 64 24.13 -8.89 -40.98
CA LEU A 64 23.25 -10.07 -41.02
C LEU A 64 23.43 -10.84 -42.34
N ASN A 65 24.31 -11.85 -42.38
CA ASN A 65 24.54 -12.67 -43.58
C ASN A 65 24.49 -14.20 -43.35
N SER A 66 23.84 -14.69 -42.29
CA SER A 66 23.60 -16.14 -42.10
C SER A 66 22.13 -16.46 -41.74
N PRO A 67 21.52 -17.55 -42.28
CA PRO A 67 20.13 -17.93 -41.98
C PRO A 67 19.89 -18.29 -40.49
N GLN A 68 20.93 -18.72 -39.78
CA GLN A 68 20.83 -19.10 -38.37
C GLN A 68 20.76 -17.89 -37.43
N ASP A 69 21.35 -16.77 -37.84
CA ASP A 69 21.36 -15.52 -37.06
C ASP A 69 20.05 -14.74 -37.24
N GLU A 70 19.43 -14.80 -38.43
CA GLU A 70 18.08 -14.25 -38.67
C GLU A 70 17.03 -14.92 -37.77
N ASP A 71 17.06 -16.25 -37.65
CA ASP A 71 16.15 -16.99 -36.77
C ASP A 71 16.38 -16.63 -35.29
N LYS A 72 17.63 -16.40 -34.88
CA LYS A 72 17.97 -16.03 -33.51
C LYS A 72 17.42 -14.64 -33.15
N ALA A 73 17.61 -13.65 -34.01
CA ALA A 73 17.07 -12.30 -33.83
C ALA A 73 15.53 -12.30 -33.78
N LEU A 74 14.89 -13.10 -34.63
CA LEU A 74 13.43 -13.28 -34.66
C LEU A 74 12.88 -13.79 -33.32
N TRP A 75 13.55 -14.80 -32.74
CA TRP A 75 13.17 -15.37 -31.46
C TRP A 75 13.43 -14.43 -30.29
N GLU A 76 14.51 -13.65 -30.31
CA GLU A 76 14.76 -12.63 -29.29
C GLU A 76 13.66 -11.56 -29.25
N MET A 77 13.17 -11.13 -30.42
CA MET A 77 12.02 -10.24 -30.50
C MET A 77 10.74 -10.88 -29.92
N ASN A 78 10.45 -12.14 -30.27
CA ASN A 78 9.30 -12.85 -29.73
C ASN A 78 9.39 -13.04 -28.21
N TYR A 79 10.59 -13.27 -27.65
CA TYR A 79 10.79 -13.36 -26.19
C TYR A 79 10.54 -12.02 -25.50
N HIS A 80 10.99 -10.92 -26.11
CA HIS A 80 10.77 -9.59 -25.58
C HIS A 80 9.28 -9.20 -25.64
N GLU A 81 8.60 -9.46 -26.76
CA GLU A 81 7.17 -9.22 -26.93
C GLU A 81 6.33 -10.07 -25.95
N ALA A 82 6.66 -11.36 -25.79
CA ALA A 82 5.99 -12.25 -24.85
C ALA A 82 6.21 -11.82 -23.38
N ALA A 83 7.39 -11.31 -23.04
CA ALA A 83 7.66 -10.76 -21.72
C ALA A 83 6.80 -9.52 -21.44
N ILE A 84 6.65 -8.63 -22.42
CA ILE A 84 5.78 -7.44 -22.33
C ILE A 84 4.33 -7.84 -22.08
N PHE A 85 3.79 -8.86 -22.77
CA PHE A 85 2.43 -9.34 -22.52
C PHE A 85 2.21 -9.84 -21.08
N LEU A 86 3.22 -10.50 -20.50
CA LEU A 86 3.15 -10.93 -19.10
C LEU A 86 3.23 -9.74 -18.13
N GLU A 87 4.06 -8.73 -18.44
CA GLU A 87 4.14 -7.51 -17.64
C GLU A 87 2.86 -6.68 -17.71
N GLU A 88 2.25 -6.54 -18.89
CA GLU A 88 0.94 -5.90 -19.09
C GLU A 88 -0.16 -6.65 -18.32
N GLY A 89 -0.11 -7.99 -18.37
CA GLY A 89 -0.99 -8.87 -17.59
C GLY A 89 -0.88 -8.64 -16.08
N GLU A 90 0.34 -8.55 -15.55
CA GLU A 90 0.64 -8.33 -14.14
C GLU A 90 0.26 -6.91 -13.67
N ASN A 91 0.56 -5.89 -14.48
CA ASN A 91 0.28 -4.49 -14.18
C ASN A 91 -1.19 -4.09 -14.40
N ASN A 92 -2.00 -5.00 -14.99
CA ASN A 92 -3.39 -4.74 -15.39
C ASN A 92 -3.49 -3.56 -16.39
N ASP A 93 -2.61 -3.58 -17.39
CA ASP A 93 -2.63 -2.68 -18.54
C ASP A 93 -3.40 -3.33 -19.69
N LYS A 94 -4.22 -2.55 -20.38
CA LYS A 94 -5.02 -3.07 -21.48
C LYS A 94 -4.13 -3.47 -22.65
N PHE A 95 -4.30 -4.69 -23.15
CA PHE A 95 -3.57 -5.20 -24.31
C PHE A 95 -3.86 -4.44 -25.62
N ASP A 96 -4.90 -3.59 -25.67
CA ASP A 96 -5.17 -2.73 -26.83
C ASP A 96 -4.04 -1.71 -27.09
N PHE A 97 -3.28 -1.37 -26.04
CA PHE A 97 -2.19 -0.39 -26.07
C PHE A 97 -0.80 -1.02 -26.28
N HIS A 98 -0.77 -2.32 -26.58
CA HIS A 98 0.46 -3.05 -26.80
C HIS A 98 1.29 -2.41 -27.94
N PRO A 99 2.61 -2.20 -27.76
CA PRO A 99 3.46 -1.66 -28.82
C PRO A 99 3.46 -2.59 -30.03
N LYS A 100 2.86 -2.16 -31.16
CA LYS A 100 2.81 -2.98 -32.40
C LYS A 100 4.04 -2.85 -33.28
N ASN A 101 4.78 -1.75 -33.12
CA ASN A 101 5.95 -1.42 -33.94
C ASN A 101 7.20 -1.31 -33.05
N PRO A 102 8.38 -1.74 -33.52
CA PRO A 102 9.63 -1.57 -32.79
C PRO A 102 9.97 -0.09 -32.53
N ALA A 103 9.51 0.84 -33.37
CA ALA A 103 9.69 2.28 -33.14
C ALA A 103 8.94 2.83 -31.92
N ALA A 104 7.89 2.15 -31.45
CA ALA A 104 7.12 2.54 -30.26
C ALA A 104 7.71 1.95 -28.97
N LEU A 105 8.59 0.94 -29.08
CA LEU A 105 9.18 0.21 -27.97
C LEU A 105 10.03 1.10 -27.04
N PRO A 106 10.90 2.01 -27.52
CA PRO A 106 11.67 2.88 -26.63
C PRO A 106 10.77 3.78 -25.77
N ALA A 107 9.69 4.31 -26.35
CA ALA A 107 8.73 5.12 -25.63
C ALA A 107 7.99 4.28 -24.57
N TYR A 108 7.60 3.05 -24.91
CA TYR A 108 7.01 2.11 -23.96
C TYR A 108 7.94 1.80 -22.78
N LEU A 109 9.20 1.46 -23.04
CA LEU A 109 10.19 1.11 -22.01
C LEU A 109 10.47 2.30 -21.07
N ILE A 110 10.56 3.52 -21.61
CA ILE A 110 10.74 4.73 -20.80
C ILE A 110 9.51 4.97 -19.90
N VAL A 111 8.30 4.87 -20.45
CA VAL A 111 7.05 5.11 -19.69
C VAL A 111 6.85 4.08 -18.57
N HIS A 112 7.34 2.85 -18.74
CA HIS A 112 7.26 1.80 -17.72
C HIS A 112 8.47 1.76 -16.78
N SER A 113 9.47 2.62 -17.00
CA SER A 113 10.65 2.73 -16.15
C SER A 113 10.30 3.24 -14.74
N SER A 114 11.08 2.83 -13.74
CA SER A 114 10.90 3.33 -12.38
C SER A 114 11.17 4.85 -12.29
N TRP A 115 12.15 5.34 -13.06
CA TRP A 115 12.50 6.76 -13.11
C TRP A 115 11.32 7.64 -13.52
N TYR A 116 10.62 7.28 -14.61
CA TYR A 116 9.44 8.00 -15.08
C TYR A 116 8.37 8.12 -13.99
N HIS A 117 8.09 7.03 -13.27
CA HIS A 117 7.08 7.06 -12.21
C HIS A 117 7.52 7.81 -10.95
N SER A 118 8.80 7.77 -10.61
CA SER A 118 9.36 8.52 -9.47
C SER A 118 9.33 10.02 -9.72
N LEU A 119 9.60 10.44 -10.95
CA LEU A 119 9.61 11.84 -11.35
C LEU A 119 8.19 12.43 -11.33
N ASP A 120 7.18 11.73 -11.87
CA ASP A 120 5.75 12.09 -11.78
C ASP A 120 5.31 12.23 -10.32
N LEU A 121 5.75 11.31 -9.46
CA LEU A 121 5.40 11.32 -8.04
C LEU A 121 6.05 12.51 -7.32
N ALA A 122 7.33 12.77 -7.58
CA ALA A 122 8.06 13.89 -7.00
C ALA A 122 7.42 15.22 -7.40
N ALA A 123 7.15 15.44 -8.69
CA ALA A 123 6.47 16.64 -9.17
C ALA A 123 5.07 16.81 -8.56
N SER A 124 4.32 15.71 -8.47
CA SER A 124 2.99 15.72 -7.84
C SER A 124 3.06 16.07 -6.35
N ILE A 125 4.01 15.50 -5.60
CA ILE A 125 4.21 15.82 -4.17
C ILE A 125 4.63 17.27 -3.99
N VAL A 126 5.53 17.78 -4.84
CA VAL A 126 5.94 19.20 -4.83
C VAL A 126 4.71 20.10 -5.00
N LEU A 127 3.81 19.80 -5.94
CA LEU A 127 2.57 20.58 -6.13
C LEU A 127 1.67 20.58 -4.89
N LEU A 128 1.53 19.44 -4.18
CA LEU A 128 0.76 19.40 -2.93
C LEU A 128 1.42 20.17 -1.80
N VAL A 129 2.74 20.01 -1.61
CA VAL A 129 3.50 20.66 -0.55
C VAL A 129 3.58 22.18 -0.77
N LEU A 130 3.59 22.63 -2.02
CA LEU A 130 3.61 24.05 -2.36
C LEU A 130 2.43 24.83 -1.78
N ALA A 131 1.29 24.17 -1.54
CA ALA A 131 0.13 24.78 -0.89
C ALA A 131 0.39 25.23 0.57
N LEU A 132 1.48 24.78 1.21
CA LEU A 132 1.90 25.28 2.53
C LEU A 132 2.57 26.66 2.47
N ALA A 133 3.14 27.01 1.32
CA ALA A 133 3.93 28.23 1.09
C ALA A 133 3.17 29.30 0.29
N GLU A 134 2.04 28.94 -0.31
CA GLU A 134 1.17 29.82 -1.06
C GLU A 134 0.15 30.51 -0.16
N SER A 135 -0.21 31.76 -0.47
CA SER A 135 -1.25 32.47 0.30
C SER A 135 -2.60 31.73 0.26
N PRO A 136 -3.28 31.50 1.40
CA PRO A 136 -2.84 31.82 2.76
C PRO A 136 -1.80 30.81 3.31
N ALA A 137 -0.60 31.33 3.59
CA ALA A 137 0.59 30.53 3.87
C ALA A 137 0.84 30.42 5.39
N ILE A 138 1.61 29.39 5.75
CA ILE A 138 2.19 29.33 7.10
C ILE A 138 3.25 30.46 7.20
N PRO A 139 3.24 31.31 8.23
CA PRO A 139 4.13 32.47 8.32
C PRO A 139 5.63 32.15 8.20
N GLN A 140 6.05 30.93 8.56
CA GLN A 140 7.45 30.48 8.45
C GLN A 140 7.87 30.05 7.04
N PHE A 141 6.91 29.73 6.17
CA PHE A 141 7.12 29.17 4.83
C PHE A 141 6.60 30.07 3.71
N GLU A 142 6.22 31.31 4.01
CA GLU A 142 5.70 32.25 3.02
C GLU A 142 6.74 32.55 1.93
N LEU A 143 6.40 32.25 0.68
CA LEU A 143 7.26 32.49 -0.49
C LEU A 143 6.73 33.67 -1.31
N PRO A 144 7.63 34.47 -1.94
CA PRO A 144 7.22 35.49 -2.89
C PRO A 144 6.43 34.90 -4.07
N ILE A 145 5.49 35.69 -4.60
CA ILE A 145 4.52 35.25 -5.63
C ILE A 145 5.19 34.64 -6.85
N LEU A 146 6.28 35.28 -7.30
CA LEU A 146 7.07 34.81 -8.43
C LEU A 146 7.74 33.46 -8.16
N VAL A 147 8.24 33.24 -6.94
CA VAL A 147 9.00 32.04 -6.58
C VAL A 147 8.07 30.83 -6.53
N HIS A 148 6.95 30.92 -5.82
CA HIS A 148 6.00 29.81 -5.76
C HIS A 148 5.36 29.56 -7.14
N GLY A 149 5.04 30.62 -7.90
CA GLY A 149 4.51 30.49 -9.27
C GLY A 149 5.49 29.81 -10.23
N ALA A 150 6.79 30.12 -10.12
CA ALA A 150 7.82 29.46 -10.91
C ALA A 150 7.97 27.97 -10.54
N ILE A 151 7.97 27.63 -9.25
CA ILE A 151 8.03 26.22 -8.78
C ILE A 151 6.82 25.44 -9.29
N GLU A 152 5.61 26.02 -9.21
CA GLU A 152 4.39 25.43 -9.75
C GLU A 152 4.51 25.17 -11.26
N LEU A 153 4.96 26.17 -12.02
CA LEU A 153 5.10 26.04 -13.48
C LEU A 153 6.13 24.96 -13.85
N VAL A 154 7.27 24.88 -13.15
CA VAL A 154 8.28 23.84 -13.38
C VAL A 154 7.71 22.43 -13.12
N ALA A 155 6.99 22.24 -12.01
CA ALA A 155 6.36 20.97 -11.71
C ALA A 155 5.27 20.58 -12.73
N LEU A 156 4.50 21.55 -13.21
CA LEU A 156 3.50 21.32 -14.28
C LEU A 156 4.16 21.01 -15.63
N ILE A 157 5.26 21.67 -15.99
CA ILE A 157 6.03 21.37 -17.21
C ILE A 157 6.54 19.93 -17.18
N VAL A 158 7.09 19.51 -16.03
CA VAL A 158 7.54 18.13 -15.81
C VAL A 158 6.41 17.13 -16.08
N ILE A 159 5.24 17.32 -15.47
CA ILE A 159 4.06 16.47 -15.70
C ILE A 159 3.60 16.54 -17.17
N GLY A 160 3.73 17.69 -17.81
CA GLY A 160 3.43 17.88 -19.23
C GLY A 160 4.33 17.08 -20.17
N ILE A 161 5.65 17.07 -19.91
CA ILE A 161 6.62 16.26 -20.68
C ILE A 161 6.27 14.77 -20.57
N GLU A 162 5.91 14.30 -19.38
CA GLU A 162 5.50 12.92 -19.15
C GLU A 162 4.21 12.56 -19.91
N GLN A 163 3.19 13.44 -19.87
CA GLN A 163 1.98 13.23 -20.68
C GLN A 163 2.29 13.20 -22.17
N ALA A 164 3.24 14.02 -22.65
CA ALA A 164 3.67 14.01 -24.05
C ALA A 164 4.37 12.69 -24.44
N MET A 165 5.22 12.13 -23.56
CA MET A 165 5.84 10.81 -23.77
C MET A 165 4.80 9.70 -23.82
N LYS A 166 3.80 9.76 -22.93
CA LYS A 166 2.68 8.81 -22.93
C LYS A 166 1.82 8.93 -24.18
N LEU A 167 1.60 10.15 -24.68
CA LEU A 167 0.92 10.42 -25.94
C LEU A 167 1.71 9.85 -27.14
N ARG A 168 3.05 9.92 -27.12
CA ARG A 168 3.91 9.34 -28.17
C ARG A 168 3.78 7.81 -28.26
N TRP A 169 3.66 7.13 -27.12
CA TRP A 169 3.43 5.68 -27.08
C TRP A 169 1.99 5.31 -27.49
N LEU A 170 0.97 5.93 -26.87
CA LEU A 170 -0.44 5.55 -27.05
C LEU A 170 -1.05 6.05 -28.37
N GLY A 171 -0.56 7.18 -28.89
CA GLY A 171 -1.19 7.93 -29.97
C GLY A 171 -2.43 8.74 -29.54
N TRP A 172 -2.87 9.65 -30.41
CA TRP A 172 -3.91 10.64 -30.10
C TRP A 172 -5.29 10.07 -29.77
N LYS A 173 -5.81 9.14 -30.59
CA LYS A 173 -7.15 8.57 -30.38
C LYS A 173 -7.23 7.79 -29.06
N PRO A 174 -6.30 6.85 -28.75
CA PRO A 174 -6.29 6.16 -27.46
C PRO A 174 -6.08 7.09 -26.26
N PHE A 175 -5.24 8.11 -26.40
CA PHE A 175 -4.95 9.05 -25.33
C PHE A 175 -6.18 9.86 -24.88
N LEU A 176 -6.97 10.36 -25.84
CA LEU A 176 -8.17 11.17 -25.58
C LEU A 176 -9.39 10.33 -25.19
N THR A 177 -9.51 9.10 -25.71
CA THR A 177 -10.61 8.19 -25.34
C THR A 177 -10.47 7.63 -23.93
N HIS A 178 -9.23 7.52 -23.44
CA HIS A 178 -8.98 7.05 -22.09
C HIS A 178 -9.28 8.15 -21.05
N LYS A 179 -10.46 8.05 -20.41
CA LYS A 179 -11.02 9.06 -19.48
C LYS A 179 -10.03 9.62 -18.46
N ARG A 180 -9.16 8.79 -17.89
CA ARG A 180 -8.21 9.20 -16.84
C ARG A 180 -7.10 10.11 -17.36
N THR A 181 -6.52 9.79 -18.52
CA THR A 181 -5.47 10.62 -19.14
C THR A 181 -6.08 11.91 -19.70
N ALA A 182 -7.31 11.85 -20.22
CA ALA A 182 -8.04 13.03 -20.65
C ALA A 182 -8.31 14.00 -19.48
N ILE A 183 -8.76 13.50 -18.31
CA ILE A 183 -8.97 14.32 -17.11
C ILE A 183 -7.63 14.93 -16.63
N LYS A 184 -6.56 14.14 -16.52
CA LYS A 184 -5.22 14.65 -16.12
C LYS A 184 -4.70 15.71 -17.10
N GLY A 185 -4.91 15.53 -18.39
CA GLY A 185 -4.54 16.51 -19.42
C GLY A 185 -5.36 17.81 -19.31
N LEU A 186 -6.67 17.71 -19.11
CA LEU A 186 -7.54 18.88 -18.93
C LEU A 186 -7.15 19.67 -17.67
N THR A 187 -6.93 18.99 -16.54
CA THR A 187 -6.52 19.65 -15.28
C THR A 187 -5.15 20.32 -15.42
N LEU A 188 -4.22 19.66 -16.13
CA LEU A 188 -2.90 20.23 -16.41
C LEU A 188 -3.02 21.54 -17.21
N ILE A 189 -3.85 21.57 -18.25
CA ILE A 189 -4.06 22.78 -19.07
C ILE A 189 -4.63 23.92 -18.22
N ILE A 190 -5.67 23.65 -17.43
CA ILE A 190 -6.30 24.66 -16.55
C ILE A 190 -5.26 25.25 -15.58
N MET A 191 -4.46 24.39 -14.94
CA MET A 191 -3.46 24.81 -13.97
C MET A 191 -2.29 25.56 -14.57
N VAL A 192 -1.83 25.18 -15.77
CA VAL A 192 -0.77 25.92 -16.48
C VAL A 192 -1.24 27.33 -16.85
N VAL A 193 -2.47 27.45 -17.37
CA VAL A 193 -3.06 28.76 -17.70
C VAL A 193 -3.12 29.64 -16.47
N GLU A 194 -3.62 29.10 -15.35
CA GLU A 194 -3.72 29.86 -14.11
C GLU A 194 -2.36 30.25 -13.52
N ALA A 195 -1.39 29.33 -13.51
CA ALA A 195 -0.03 29.62 -13.04
C ALA A 195 0.60 30.78 -13.84
N CYS A 196 0.43 30.78 -15.18
CA CYS A 196 0.83 31.90 -16.03
C CYS A 196 0.10 33.20 -15.66
N VAL A 197 -1.21 33.14 -15.41
CA VAL A 197 -2.00 34.32 -15.01
C VAL A 197 -1.51 34.89 -13.68
N VAL A 198 -1.18 34.06 -12.69
CA VAL A 198 -0.64 34.50 -11.38
C VAL A 198 0.72 35.17 -11.55
N ILE A 199 1.61 34.58 -12.36
CA ILE A 199 2.93 35.16 -12.66
C ILE A 199 2.80 36.50 -13.37
N VAL A 200 1.88 36.65 -14.32
CA VAL A 200 1.69 37.91 -15.05
C VAL A 200 1.05 38.98 -14.17
N ARG A 201 0.05 38.62 -13.37
CA ARG A 201 -0.69 39.58 -12.53
C ARG A 201 0.07 40.01 -11.26
N GLN A 202 1.04 39.22 -10.81
CA GLN A 202 1.76 39.43 -9.54
C GLN A 202 0.82 39.56 -8.32
N SER A 203 -0.37 38.95 -8.39
CA SER A 203 -1.38 38.94 -7.33
C SER A 203 -2.08 37.58 -7.30
N SER A 204 -2.23 36.99 -6.11
CA SER A 204 -3.12 35.84 -5.92
C SER A 204 -4.57 36.26 -6.11
N HIS A 205 -5.31 35.50 -6.92
CA HIS A 205 -6.77 35.61 -7.01
C HIS A 205 -7.40 34.44 -6.23
N PHE A 206 -8.71 34.24 -6.34
CA PHE A 206 -9.38 33.07 -5.77
C PHE A 206 -8.95 31.78 -6.49
N ARG A 207 -8.16 30.91 -5.84
CA ARG A 207 -7.45 29.79 -6.47
C ARG A 207 -7.97 28.40 -6.07
N VAL A 208 -9.27 28.18 -6.23
CA VAL A 208 -9.92 26.89 -5.90
C VAL A 208 -9.46 25.71 -6.75
N THR A 209 -8.95 25.97 -7.95
CA THR A 209 -8.28 25.00 -8.84
C THR A 209 -7.16 24.21 -8.17
N ARG A 210 -6.49 24.77 -7.13
CA ARG A 210 -5.52 24.06 -6.29
C ARG A 210 -6.11 22.77 -5.70
N ALA A 211 -7.41 22.73 -5.44
CA ALA A 211 -8.13 21.57 -4.92
C ALA A 211 -8.13 20.37 -5.89
N LEU A 212 -7.76 20.56 -7.16
CA LEU A 212 -7.61 19.52 -8.19
C LEU A 212 -6.22 18.85 -8.20
N ARG A 213 -5.20 19.43 -7.53
CA ARG A 213 -3.83 18.87 -7.44
C ARG A 213 -3.76 17.39 -7.00
N PRO A 214 -4.60 16.89 -6.07
CA PRO A 214 -4.64 15.48 -5.71
C PRO A 214 -4.78 14.50 -6.88
N ILE A 215 -5.37 14.92 -8.00
CA ILE A 215 -5.56 14.08 -9.20
C ILE A 215 -4.20 13.57 -9.73
N PHE A 216 -3.14 14.38 -9.66
CA PHE A 216 -1.82 13.98 -10.15
C PHE A 216 -1.22 12.84 -9.32
N VAL A 217 -1.34 12.90 -7.98
CA VAL A 217 -0.91 11.82 -7.09
C VAL A 217 -1.76 10.56 -7.28
N ILE A 218 -3.07 10.71 -7.49
CA ILE A 218 -3.98 9.57 -7.72
C ILE A 218 -3.65 8.84 -9.03
N ASP A 219 -3.24 9.55 -10.10
CA ASP A 219 -2.91 8.90 -11.38
C ASP A 219 -1.55 8.18 -11.37
N ASN A 220 -0.68 8.44 -10.40
CA ASN A 220 0.64 7.83 -10.32
C ASN A 220 0.59 6.28 -10.15
N LYS A 221 1.63 5.57 -10.61
CA LYS A 221 1.76 4.10 -10.48
C LYS A 221 1.90 3.65 -9.03
N TYR A 222 2.73 4.32 -8.23
CA TYR A 222 2.96 3.97 -6.81
C TYR A 222 1.70 4.13 -5.96
N SER A 223 0.86 5.12 -6.29
CA SER A 223 -0.45 5.36 -5.69
C SER A 223 -1.57 4.46 -6.24
N GLY A 224 -1.22 3.33 -6.88
CA GLY A 224 -2.19 2.39 -7.45
C GLY A 224 -3.21 1.87 -6.45
N GLY A 225 -2.82 1.70 -5.18
CA GLY A 225 -3.72 1.35 -4.06
C GLY A 225 -4.75 2.44 -3.78
N VAL A 226 -4.30 3.70 -3.64
CA VAL A 226 -5.13 4.90 -3.44
C VAL A 226 -6.14 5.04 -4.58
N ARG A 227 -5.68 4.96 -5.84
CA ARG A 227 -6.52 5.03 -7.04
C ARG A 227 -7.60 3.95 -7.08
N ARG A 228 -7.22 2.72 -6.73
CA ARG A 228 -8.15 1.59 -6.63
C ARG A 228 -9.22 1.86 -5.58
N PHE A 229 -8.84 2.44 -4.44
CA PHE A 229 -9.75 2.78 -3.35
C PHE A 229 -10.71 3.92 -3.72
N VAL A 230 -10.22 5.01 -4.33
CA VAL A 230 -11.07 6.10 -4.84
C VAL A 230 -12.11 5.58 -5.83
N ARG A 231 -11.69 4.72 -6.77
CA ARG A 231 -12.62 4.10 -7.73
C ARG A 231 -13.68 3.25 -7.02
N GLN A 232 -13.29 2.48 -6.01
CA GLN A 232 -14.22 1.66 -5.23
C GLN A 232 -15.26 2.54 -4.54
N ILE A 233 -14.85 3.65 -3.90
CA ILE A 233 -15.77 4.61 -3.29
C ILE A 233 -16.78 5.15 -4.31
N LEU A 234 -16.29 5.60 -5.47
CA LEU A 234 -17.16 6.14 -6.52
C LEU A 234 -18.10 5.09 -7.13
N GLN A 235 -17.68 3.82 -7.19
CA GLN A 235 -18.51 2.71 -7.69
C GLN A 235 -19.55 2.25 -6.66
N SER A 236 -19.26 2.37 -5.37
CA SER A 236 -20.24 2.09 -4.30
C SER A 236 -21.22 3.24 -4.06
N LEU A 237 -20.95 4.44 -4.61
CA LEU A 237 -21.76 5.63 -4.36
C LEU A 237 -23.22 5.53 -4.84
N PRO A 238 -23.57 4.94 -5.99
CA PRO A 238 -24.96 4.90 -6.45
C PRO A 238 -25.96 4.28 -5.44
N PRO A 239 -25.78 3.04 -4.94
CA PRO A 239 -26.71 2.48 -3.94
C PRO A 239 -26.69 3.23 -2.61
N ILE A 240 -25.59 3.91 -2.28
CA ILE A 240 -25.48 4.75 -1.08
C ILE A 240 -26.33 6.03 -1.22
N LEU A 241 -26.34 6.64 -2.41
CA LEU A 241 -27.14 7.85 -2.67
C LEU A 241 -28.65 7.57 -2.56
N ASP A 242 -29.10 6.39 -2.97
CA ASP A 242 -30.51 6.00 -2.82
C ASP A 242 -30.91 5.92 -1.33
N MET A 243 -30.08 5.27 -0.51
CA MET A 243 -30.29 5.18 0.94
C MET A 243 -30.18 6.53 1.63
N LEU A 244 -29.23 7.36 1.21
CA LEU A 244 -29.08 8.72 1.72
C LEU A 244 -30.29 9.57 1.36
N GLY A 245 -30.82 9.45 0.14
CA GLY A 245 -32.04 10.12 -0.28
C GLY A 245 -33.21 9.80 0.65
N MET A 246 -33.36 8.53 1.04
CA MET A 246 -34.36 8.10 2.03
C MET A 246 -34.14 8.72 3.42
N ILE A 247 -32.89 8.81 3.90
CA ILE A 247 -32.56 9.46 5.17
C ILE A 247 -32.89 10.95 5.10
N MET A 248 -32.45 11.65 4.06
CA MET A 248 -32.70 13.08 3.88
C MET A 248 -34.19 13.41 3.77
N LEU A 249 -34.97 12.53 3.14
CA LEU A 249 -36.43 12.63 3.12
C LEU A 249 -37.02 12.51 4.53
N MET A 250 -36.57 11.54 5.34
CA MET A 250 -37.05 11.38 6.72
C MET A 250 -36.65 12.57 7.60
N VAL A 251 -35.43 13.10 7.45
CA VAL A 251 -35.00 14.33 8.13
C VAL A 251 -35.90 15.50 7.75
N ALA A 252 -36.22 15.66 6.46
CA ALA A 252 -37.13 16.71 6.00
C ALA A 252 -38.55 16.55 6.58
N LEU A 253 -39.10 15.33 6.58
CA LEU A 253 -40.43 15.05 7.16
C LEU A 253 -40.47 15.36 8.66
N TYR A 254 -39.47 14.90 9.42
CA TYR A 254 -39.37 15.20 10.85
C TYR A 254 -39.11 16.68 11.12
N SER A 255 -38.40 17.40 10.24
CA SER A 255 -38.18 18.85 10.40
C SER A 255 -39.47 19.64 10.25
N LEU A 256 -40.33 19.22 9.33
CA LEU A 256 -41.67 19.79 9.15
C LEU A 256 -42.56 19.46 10.34
N LEU A 257 -42.55 18.21 10.80
CA LEU A 257 -43.32 17.79 11.98
C LEU A 257 -42.86 18.52 13.26
N GLY A 258 -41.55 18.65 13.46
CA GLY A 258 -40.97 19.38 14.60
C GLY A 258 -41.32 20.87 14.57
N LEU A 259 -41.32 21.50 13.39
CA LEU A 259 -41.79 22.88 13.22
C LEU A 259 -43.26 23.03 13.61
N PHE A 260 -44.13 22.09 13.23
CA PHE A 260 -45.55 22.15 13.61
C PHE A 260 -45.80 21.89 15.09
N LEU A 261 -44.99 21.04 15.73
CA LEU A 261 -45.15 20.70 17.15
C LEU A 261 -44.54 21.75 18.09
N PHE A 262 -43.38 22.30 17.74
CA PHE A 262 -42.56 23.13 18.63
C PHE A 262 -42.33 24.56 18.12
N GLY A 263 -42.65 24.88 16.86
CA GLY A 263 -42.35 26.19 16.28
C GLY A 263 -43.14 27.38 16.85
N LEU A 264 -44.20 27.12 17.62
CA LEU A 264 -44.94 28.17 18.33
C LEU A 264 -44.24 28.64 19.62
N ASP A 265 -43.28 27.86 20.11
CA ASP A 265 -42.57 28.14 21.35
C ASP A 265 -41.39 29.07 21.12
N LYS A 266 -41.46 30.29 21.67
CA LYS A 266 -40.41 31.30 21.53
C LYS A 266 -39.10 30.95 22.25
N ASP A 267 -39.17 30.08 23.26
CA ASP A 267 -37.99 29.62 24.01
C ASP A 267 -37.20 28.54 23.25
N ASP A 268 -37.79 27.95 22.21
CA ASP A 268 -37.17 26.89 21.42
C ASP A 268 -36.50 27.47 20.16
N SER A 269 -35.20 27.74 20.26
CA SER A 269 -34.42 28.26 19.13
C SER A 269 -34.24 27.23 18.00
N TYR A 270 -34.39 25.94 18.28
CA TYR A 270 -34.07 24.85 17.33
C TYR A 270 -35.14 24.61 16.27
N PHE A 271 -36.40 24.94 16.58
CA PHE A 271 -37.56 24.70 15.69
C PHE A 271 -38.25 25.98 15.21
N SER A 272 -37.53 27.11 15.21
CA SER A 272 -38.07 28.44 14.88
C SER A 272 -38.42 28.63 13.40
N SER A 273 -37.73 27.96 12.48
CA SER A 273 -38.00 28.02 11.03
C SER A 273 -37.61 26.72 10.34
N LEU A 274 -38.20 26.43 9.18
CA LEU A 274 -37.95 25.17 8.46
C LEU A 274 -36.45 24.90 8.20
N PRO A 275 -35.63 25.86 7.71
CA PRO A 275 -34.20 25.61 7.52
C PRO A 275 -33.45 25.34 8.83
N ILE A 276 -33.81 26.04 9.92
CA ILE A 276 -33.19 25.84 11.24
C ILE A 276 -33.59 24.48 11.82
N SER A 277 -34.87 24.11 11.74
CA SER A 277 -35.36 22.77 12.13
C SER A 277 -34.65 21.66 11.36
N PHE A 278 -34.46 21.86 10.05
CA PHE A 278 -33.74 20.90 9.20
C PHE A 278 -32.28 20.75 9.63
N VAL A 279 -31.58 21.86 9.87
CA VAL A 279 -30.18 21.83 10.37
C VAL A 279 -30.12 21.18 11.75
N SER A 280 -31.01 21.55 12.69
CA SER A 280 -31.05 20.97 14.04
C SER A 280 -31.24 19.45 14.02
N LEU A 281 -32.13 18.93 13.17
CA LEU A 281 -32.34 17.49 13.02
C LEU A 281 -31.25 16.81 12.21
N PHE A 282 -30.66 17.47 11.22
CA PHE A 282 -29.46 16.97 10.53
C PHE A 282 -28.27 16.84 11.49
N VAL A 283 -28.10 17.76 12.44
CA VAL A 283 -27.11 17.60 13.51
C VAL A 283 -27.50 16.44 14.44
N LEU A 284 -28.79 16.29 14.77
CA LEU A 284 -29.29 15.19 15.59
C LEU A 284 -29.12 13.82 14.92
N LEU A 285 -29.10 13.74 13.59
CA LEU A 285 -28.76 12.53 12.83
C LEU A 285 -27.40 11.96 13.26
N THR A 286 -26.47 12.84 13.62
CA THR A 286 -25.13 12.49 14.12
C THR A 286 -25.04 12.41 15.64
N THR A 287 -26.14 12.64 16.36
CA THR A 287 -26.23 12.72 17.83
C THR A 287 -25.36 13.79 18.50
N ALA A 288 -24.82 14.74 17.74
CA ALA A 288 -23.85 15.73 18.23
C ALA A 288 -24.46 16.83 19.13
N ASN A 289 -25.78 17.03 19.07
CA ASN A 289 -26.53 18.01 19.87
C ASN A 289 -27.59 17.37 20.78
N PHE A 290 -27.49 16.06 21.03
CA PHE A 290 -28.32 15.38 22.02
C PHE A 290 -27.58 15.35 23.37
N PRO A 291 -28.20 15.75 24.51
CA PRO A 291 -29.64 15.97 24.72
C PRO A 291 -30.14 17.39 24.42
N ASP A 292 -29.27 18.36 24.13
CA ASP A 292 -29.57 19.80 24.14
C ASP A 292 -30.74 20.22 23.24
N VAL A 293 -30.88 19.63 22.05
CA VAL A 293 -31.98 19.91 21.11
C VAL A 293 -33.37 19.50 21.64
N MET A 294 -33.42 18.55 22.57
CA MET A 294 -34.68 18.05 23.16
C MET A 294 -35.08 18.81 24.43
N MET A 295 -34.12 19.37 25.15
CA MET A 295 -34.34 19.89 26.50
C MET A 295 -35.42 20.98 26.61
N PRO A 296 -35.50 21.98 25.70
CA PRO A 296 -36.54 23.01 25.78
C PRO A 296 -37.96 22.42 25.68
N SER A 297 -38.19 21.53 24.71
CA SER A 297 -39.50 20.90 24.51
C SER A 297 -39.80 19.86 25.60
N TYR A 298 -38.79 19.16 26.13
CA TYR A 298 -38.95 18.19 27.22
C TYR A 298 -39.28 18.85 28.57
N ALA A 299 -38.72 20.04 28.84
CA ALA A 299 -39.02 20.80 30.04
C ALA A 299 -40.51 21.20 30.12
N LYS A 300 -41.16 21.42 28.97
CA LYS A 300 -42.59 21.75 28.89
C LYS A 300 -43.48 20.52 29.08
N SER A 301 -43.16 19.42 28.40
CA SER A 301 -43.89 18.17 28.55
C SER A 301 -42.96 16.98 28.35
N LYS A 302 -42.97 16.06 29.32
CA LYS A 302 -42.19 14.83 29.25
C LYS A 302 -42.55 13.98 28.03
N TRP A 303 -43.80 14.08 27.53
CA TRP A 303 -44.28 13.36 26.35
C TRP A 303 -43.61 13.81 25.05
N ASN A 304 -43.05 15.02 24.99
CA ASN A 304 -42.33 15.51 23.82
C ASN A 304 -41.03 14.70 23.55
N SER A 305 -40.53 13.95 24.55
CA SER A 305 -39.44 13.00 24.34
C SER A 305 -39.77 11.92 23.31
N ILE A 306 -41.04 11.55 23.12
CA ILE A 306 -41.46 10.54 22.14
C ILE A 306 -41.05 10.94 20.72
N PHE A 307 -41.15 12.22 20.38
CA PHE A 307 -40.73 12.72 19.07
C PHE A 307 -39.25 12.41 18.81
N PHE A 308 -38.35 12.80 19.72
CA PHE A 308 -36.92 12.60 19.58
C PHE A 308 -36.51 11.12 19.68
N ILE A 309 -37.14 10.35 20.57
CA ILE A 309 -36.92 8.91 20.68
C ILE A 309 -37.33 8.20 19.38
N SER A 310 -38.47 8.57 18.79
CA SER A 310 -38.92 8.01 17.50
C SER A 310 -37.96 8.36 16.37
N TYR A 311 -37.48 9.60 16.32
CA TYR A 311 -36.49 10.05 15.34
C TYR A 311 -35.19 9.27 15.44
N ILE A 312 -34.63 9.14 16.64
CA ILE A 312 -33.39 8.38 16.87
C ILE A 312 -33.60 6.89 16.54
N SER A 313 -34.75 6.32 16.88
CA SER A 313 -35.03 4.91 16.59
C SER A 313 -35.13 4.62 15.10
N ILE A 314 -35.86 5.46 14.36
CA ILE A 314 -36.09 5.26 12.92
C ILE A 314 -34.89 5.73 12.09
N VAL A 315 -34.43 6.96 12.30
CA VAL A 315 -33.42 7.57 11.41
C VAL A 315 -32.02 7.09 11.77
N LEU A 316 -31.65 7.08 13.06
CA LEU A 316 -30.31 6.64 13.47
C LEU A 316 -30.22 5.10 13.52
N TYR A 317 -31.00 4.43 14.37
CA TYR A 317 -30.78 2.99 14.59
C TYR A 317 -31.26 2.10 13.44
N LEU A 318 -32.33 2.45 12.74
CA LEU A 318 -32.80 1.67 11.60
C LEU A 318 -32.09 2.11 10.30
N LEU A 319 -32.24 3.38 9.88
CA LEU A 319 -31.76 3.80 8.56
C LEU A 319 -30.23 3.93 8.45
N MET A 320 -29.51 4.49 9.43
CA MET A 320 -28.04 4.58 9.35
C MET A 320 -27.36 3.21 9.41
N ASN A 321 -27.88 2.27 10.22
CA ASN A 321 -27.35 0.92 10.25
C ASN A 321 -27.67 0.14 8.95
N LEU A 322 -28.84 0.37 8.34
CA LEU A 322 -29.15 -0.18 7.02
C LEU A 322 -28.22 0.39 5.95
N LEU A 323 -27.91 1.69 6.00
CA LEU A 323 -26.91 2.31 5.13
C LEU A 323 -25.55 1.59 5.25
N LEU A 324 -25.06 1.33 6.46
CA LEU A 324 -23.81 0.59 6.68
C LEU A 324 -23.86 -0.83 6.05
N ALA A 325 -25.00 -1.52 6.15
CA ALA A 325 -25.17 -2.84 5.54
C ALA A 325 -25.13 -2.79 4.00
N VAL A 326 -25.82 -1.83 3.39
CA VAL A 326 -25.81 -1.61 1.93
C VAL A 326 -24.40 -1.26 1.44
N VAL A 327 -23.69 -0.39 2.16
CA VAL A 327 -22.29 -0.02 1.87
C VAL A 327 -21.40 -1.28 1.90
N TYR A 328 -21.56 -2.12 2.92
CA TYR A 328 -20.75 -3.34 3.06
C TYR A 328 -20.97 -4.32 1.90
N GLU A 329 -22.23 -4.59 1.52
CA GLU A 329 -22.55 -5.50 0.41
C GLU A 329 -22.10 -4.95 -0.95
N ALA A 330 -22.26 -3.65 -1.17
CA ALA A 330 -21.73 -2.99 -2.36
C ALA A 330 -20.19 -3.07 -2.42
N PHE A 331 -19.50 -2.88 -1.29
CA PHE A 331 -18.04 -2.96 -1.24
C PHE A 331 -17.53 -4.39 -1.51
N THR A 332 -18.10 -5.41 -0.87
CA THR A 332 -17.65 -6.80 -0.99
C THR A 332 -17.90 -7.35 -2.40
N SER A 333 -19.05 -7.04 -3.01
CA SER A 333 -19.36 -7.43 -4.39
C SER A 333 -18.36 -6.83 -5.39
N ILE A 334 -18.04 -5.54 -5.26
CA ILE A 334 -17.04 -4.86 -6.10
C ILE A 334 -15.64 -5.48 -5.91
N GLU A 335 -15.24 -5.84 -4.68
CA GLU A 335 -13.94 -6.49 -4.44
C GLU A 335 -13.86 -7.87 -5.10
N LYS A 336 -14.93 -8.67 -5.01
CA LYS A 336 -15.03 -9.99 -5.66
C LYS A 336 -14.95 -9.90 -7.18
N ASP A 337 -15.73 -9.01 -7.79
CA ASP A 337 -15.73 -8.80 -9.25
C ASP A 337 -14.40 -8.30 -9.78
N LYS A 338 -13.73 -7.44 -9.02
CA LYS A 338 -12.40 -6.94 -9.36
C LYS A 338 -11.37 -8.05 -9.32
N PHE A 339 -11.40 -8.92 -8.30
CA PHE A 339 -10.53 -10.08 -8.23
C PHE A 339 -10.75 -11.02 -9.43
N ARG A 340 -12.01 -11.32 -9.77
CA ARG A 340 -12.37 -12.08 -10.99
C ARG A 340 -11.74 -11.45 -12.23
N LYS A 341 -11.97 -10.15 -12.48
CA LYS A 341 -11.44 -9.45 -13.66
C LYS A 341 -9.91 -9.45 -13.72
N LEU A 342 -9.24 -9.26 -12.59
CA LEU A 342 -7.77 -9.29 -12.51
C LEU A 342 -7.21 -10.69 -12.82
N LEU A 343 -7.85 -11.73 -12.30
CA LEU A 343 -7.46 -13.11 -12.57
C LEU A 343 -7.58 -13.45 -14.06
N LEU A 344 -8.73 -13.14 -14.67
CA LEU A 344 -8.97 -13.38 -16.10
C LEU A 344 -8.00 -12.55 -16.97
N HIS A 345 -7.74 -11.30 -16.62
CA HIS A 345 -6.77 -10.44 -17.33
C HIS A 345 -5.35 -11.03 -17.33
N LYS A 346 -4.88 -11.53 -16.18
CA LYS A 346 -3.58 -12.21 -16.10
C LYS A 346 -3.54 -13.44 -17.00
N ARG A 347 -4.58 -14.27 -16.96
CA ARG A 347 -4.68 -15.48 -17.81
C ARG A 347 -4.65 -15.12 -19.30
N GLU A 348 -5.35 -14.08 -19.72
CA GLU A 348 -5.31 -13.58 -21.10
C GLU A 348 -3.89 -13.14 -21.52
N GLY A 349 -3.16 -12.44 -20.66
CA GLY A 349 -1.75 -12.10 -20.91
C GLY A 349 -0.87 -13.34 -21.07
N ALA A 350 -1.07 -14.36 -20.23
CA ALA A 350 -0.36 -15.64 -20.36
C ALA A 350 -0.73 -16.40 -21.64
N LYS A 351 -2.00 -16.39 -22.06
CA LYS A 351 -2.44 -17.01 -23.33
C LYS A 351 -1.76 -16.35 -24.54
N ARG A 352 -1.64 -15.01 -24.56
CA ARG A 352 -0.96 -14.27 -25.63
C ARG A 352 0.54 -14.52 -25.66
N ALA A 353 1.19 -14.50 -24.49
CA ALA A 353 2.60 -14.86 -24.37
C ALA A 353 2.86 -16.30 -24.82
N PHE A 354 1.99 -17.26 -24.46
CA PHE A 354 2.07 -18.64 -24.92
C PHE A 354 2.00 -18.74 -26.44
N ALA A 355 1.05 -18.04 -27.07
CA ALA A 355 0.89 -18.04 -28.53
C ALA A 355 2.16 -17.58 -29.29
N LEU A 356 2.89 -16.60 -28.75
CA LEU A 356 4.16 -16.13 -29.33
C LEU A 356 5.33 -17.11 -29.15
N LEU A 357 5.33 -17.88 -28.05
CA LEU A 357 6.38 -18.86 -27.74
C LEU A 357 6.18 -20.20 -28.48
N VAL A 358 5.04 -20.36 -29.14
CA VAL A 358 4.63 -21.56 -29.84
C VAL A 358 4.86 -21.33 -31.33
N GLY A 359 5.98 -21.85 -31.85
CA GLY A 359 6.40 -21.63 -33.24
C GLY A 359 5.44 -22.23 -34.29
N PRO A 360 5.58 -21.86 -35.58
CA PRO A 360 4.63 -22.15 -36.67
C PRO A 360 4.49 -23.64 -37.08
N GLY A 361 4.97 -24.59 -36.26
CA GLY A 361 4.84 -26.03 -36.52
C GLY A 361 4.56 -26.90 -35.29
N ASP A 362 4.54 -26.33 -34.08
CA ASP A 362 4.25 -27.07 -32.84
C ASP A 362 3.34 -26.22 -31.97
N HIS A 363 2.03 -26.29 -32.23
CA HIS A 363 1.01 -25.44 -31.61
C HIS A 363 0.67 -25.81 -30.15
N SER A 364 1.31 -26.86 -29.61
CA SER A 364 0.82 -27.53 -28.42
C SER A 364 1.63 -27.26 -27.16
N SER A 365 2.90 -26.86 -27.28
CA SER A 365 3.80 -26.82 -26.13
C SER A 365 4.99 -25.86 -26.25
N VAL A 366 5.46 -25.37 -25.10
CA VAL A 366 6.65 -24.51 -24.96
C VAL A 366 7.82 -25.32 -24.40
N THR A 367 8.97 -25.26 -25.07
CA THR A 367 10.20 -25.93 -24.63
C THR A 367 10.98 -25.11 -23.60
N PHE A 368 11.83 -25.76 -22.79
CA PHE A 368 12.67 -25.08 -21.80
C PHE A 368 13.54 -23.97 -22.39
N ARG A 369 14.10 -24.16 -23.60
CA ARG A 369 14.90 -23.13 -24.29
C ARG A 369 14.10 -21.84 -24.52
N ARG A 370 12.84 -21.97 -24.95
CA ARG A 370 11.95 -20.83 -25.19
C ARG A 370 11.50 -20.18 -23.88
N PHE A 371 11.23 -20.99 -22.86
CA PHE A 371 10.91 -20.48 -21.52
C PHE A 371 12.08 -19.72 -20.88
N SER A 372 13.31 -20.23 -21.04
CA SER A 372 14.54 -19.56 -20.57
C SER A 372 14.76 -18.22 -21.30
N GLY A 373 14.54 -18.19 -22.62
CA GLY A 373 14.57 -16.96 -23.42
C GLY A 373 13.57 -15.91 -22.96
N LEU A 374 12.32 -16.31 -22.68
CA LEU A 374 11.31 -15.44 -22.06
C LEU A 374 11.78 -14.88 -20.71
N MET A 375 12.30 -15.76 -19.84
CA MET A 375 12.65 -15.38 -18.46
C MET A 375 13.80 -14.37 -18.40
N LYS A 376 14.69 -14.38 -19.40
CA LYS A 376 15.75 -13.37 -19.57
C LYS A 376 15.19 -11.94 -19.59
N TYR A 377 14.05 -11.73 -20.24
CA TYR A 377 13.40 -10.41 -20.32
C TYR A 377 12.36 -10.18 -19.23
N PHE A 378 11.53 -11.19 -18.92
CA PHE A 378 10.46 -11.04 -17.93
C PHE A 378 10.99 -10.89 -16.49
N ARG A 379 12.07 -11.61 -16.12
CA ARG A 379 12.73 -11.53 -14.81
C ARG A 379 14.25 -11.70 -14.93
N PRO A 380 14.98 -10.66 -15.39
CA PRO A 380 16.43 -10.73 -15.64
C PRO A 380 17.26 -11.03 -14.39
N LYS A 381 16.75 -10.72 -13.18
CA LYS A 381 17.44 -10.92 -11.91
C LYS A 381 17.42 -12.37 -11.39
N LYS A 382 16.64 -13.27 -11.99
CA LYS A 382 16.56 -14.66 -11.54
C LYS A 382 17.76 -15.47 -12.05
N SER A 383 18.32 -16.31 -11.17
CA SER A 383 19.40 -17.22 -11.55
C SER A 383 18.88 -18.30 -12.51
N ARG A 384 19.75 -18.84 -13.38
CA ARG A 384 19.38 -19.93 -14.31
C ARG A 384 18.82 -21.15 -13.57
N ARG A 385 19.34 -21.47 -12.38
CA ARG A 385 18.81 -22.48 -11.46
C ARG A 385 17.35 -22.20 -11.10
N ASP A 386 17.04 -20.98 -10.68
CA ASP A 386 15.68 -20.62 -10.29
C ASP A 386 14.72 -20.71 -11.49
N VAL A 387 15.18 -20.34 -12.69
CA VAL A 387 14.40 -20.49 -13.93
C VAL A 387 14.10 -21.96 -14.20
N LEU A 388 15.10 -22.85 -14.09
CA LEU A 388 14.92 -24.28 -14.25
C LEU A 388 13.94 -24.86 -13.22
N LEU A 389 14.09 -24.51 -11.95
CA LEU A 389 13.19 -24.97 -10.88
C LEU A 389 11.76 -24.45 -11.09
N THR A 390 11.58 -23.21 -11.55
CA THR A 390 10.25 -22.72 -11.93
C THR A 390 9.66 -23.47 -13.12
N PHE A 391 10.45 -23.81 -14.13
CA PHE A 391 9.99 -24.60 -15.26
C PHE A 391 9.56 -26.01 -14.81
N LYS A 392 10.37 -26.67 -13.99
CA LYS A 392 10.07 -28.00 -13.45
C LYS A 392 8.82 -27.98 -12.57
N HIS A 393 8.61 -26.92 -11.80
CA HIS A 393 7.38 -26.76 -11.02
C HIS A 393 6.13 -26.63 -11.89
N LEU A 394 6.24 -25.95 -13.04
CA LEU A 394 5.13 -25.80 -14.00
C LEU A 394 4.86 -27.08 -14.80
N ASP A 395 5.89 -27.90 -15.07
CA ASP A 395 5.77 -29.16 -15.82
C ASP A 395 5.20 -30.28 -14.94
N VAL A 396 3.92 -30.17 -14.60
CA VAL A 396 3.19 -31.19 -13.85
C VAL A 396 3.06 -32.49 -14.66
N SER A 397 3.02 -32.40 -15.99
CA SER A 397 2.95 -33.58 -16.87
C SER A 397 4.27 -34.36 -16.99
N GLY A 398 5.41 -33.78 -16.58
CA GLY A 398 6.72 -34.42 -16.60
C GLY A 398 7.26 -34.72 -18.00
N ARG A 399 6.78 -34.00 -19.03
CA ARG A 399 7.12 -34.26 -20.44
C ARG A 399 8.30 -33.42 -20.95
N GLY A 400 8.87 -32.55 -20.11
CA GLY A 400 9.92 -31.62 -20.49
C GLY A 400 9.43 -30.46 -21.37
N ARG A 401 8.10 -30.25 -21.43
CA ARG A 401 7.45 -29.22 -22.25
C ARG A 401 6.18 -28.73 -21.56
N LEU A 402 5.89 -27.43 -21.64
CA LEU A 402 4.73 -26.82 -20.99
C LEU A 402 3.55 -26.70 -21.95
N THR A 403 2.39 -27.21 -21.55
CA THR A 403 1.10 -26.97 -22.21
C THR A 403 0.51 -25.62 -21.80
N LEU A 404 -0.57 -25.19 -22.48
CA LEU A 404 -1.24 -23.93 -22.14
C LEU A 404 -1.78 -23.92 -20.71
N SER A 405 -2.39 -25.02 -20.24
CA SER A 405 -2.96 -25.13 -18.90
C SER A 405 -1.88 -25.06 -17.80
N GLU A 406 -0.68 -25.57 -18.07
CA GLU A 406 0.49 -25.46 -17.20
C GLU A 406 1.08 -24.05 -17.25
N PHE A 407 1.29 -23.50 -18.45
CA PHE A 407 1.92 -22.18 -18.65
C PHE A 407 1.11 -21.03 -18.03
N VAL A 408 -0.22 -21.12 -18.00
CA VAL A 408 -1.06 -20.07 -17.39
C VAL A 408 -0.77 -19.87 -15.88
N GLN A 409 -0.19 -20.85 -15.20
CA GLN A 409 0.21 -20.75 -13.79
C GLN A 409 1.54 -20.00 -13.58
N ILE A 410 2.15 -19.46 -14.65
CA ILE A 410 3.44 -18.75 -14.61
C ILE A 410 3.50 -17.64 -13.55
N TYR A 411 2.42 -16.87 -13.37
CA TYR A 411 2.39 -15.79 -12.37
C TYR A 411 2.55 -16.30 -10.93
N GLU A 412 2.09 -17.52 -10.64
CA GLU A 412 2.26 -18.11 -9.32
C GLU A 412 3.66 -18.70 -9.14
N ALA A 413 4.14 -19.42 -10.15
CA ALA A 413 5.45 -20.08 -10.11
C ALA A 413 6.62 -19.10 -10.09
N VAL A 414 6.53 -17.99 -10.84
CA VAL A 414 7.61 -16.99 -10.92
C VAL A 414 7.83 -16.26 -9.59
N ASN A 415 6.83 -16.23 -8.69
CA ASN A 415 6.97 -15.59 -7.38
C ASN A 415 7.68 -16.48 -6.34
N LEU A 416 7.98 -17.74 -6.66
CA LEU A 416 8.74 -18.65 -5.80
C LEU A 416 10.23 -18.27 -5.78
N ARG A 417 10.80 -18.26 -4.58
CA ARG A 417 12.23 -18.19 -4.32
C ARG A 417 12.74 -19.56 -3.89
N TRP A 418 13.71 -20.09 -4.61
CA TRP A 418 14.22 -21.44 -4.39
C TRP A 418 15.44 -21.43 -3.48
N VAL A 419 15.40 -22.30 -2.48
CA VAL A 419 16.50 -22.52 -1.53
C VAL A 419 16.73 -24.04 -1.45
N PRO A 420 17.99 -24.52 -1.42
CA PRO A 420 18.26 -25.95 -1.22
C PRO A 420 17.72 -26.43 0.13
N ASN A 421 17.14 -27.64 0.14
CA ASN A 421 16.61 -28.30 1.34
C ASN A 421 17.74 -29.08 2.05
N GLU A 422 18.82 -28.39 2.40
CA GLU A 422 19.92 -28.96 3.18
C GLU A 422 19.81 -28.49 4.64
N PRO A 423 20.20 -29.33 5.63
CA PRO A 423 20.24 -28.92 7.03
C PRO A 423 21.23 -27.76 7.16
N GLU A 424 20.71 -26.55 7.40
CA GLU A 424 21.53 -25.35 7.46
C GLU A 424 22.61 -25.49 8.54
N GLN A 425 23.87 -25.33 8.15
CA GLN A 425 24.98 -25.31 9.09
C GLN A 425 24.85 -24.09 10.01
N VAL A 426 24.95 -24.30 11.33
CA VAL A 426 24.87 -23.21 12.31
C VAL A 426 26.16 -22.37 12.24
N TRP A 427 26.04 -21.04 12.26
CA TRP A 427 27.15 -20.11 11.97
C TRP A 427 28.39 -20.31 12.87
N PHE A 428 28.19 -20.80 14.10
CA PHE A 428 29.29 -21.03 15.03
C PHE A 428 30.08 -22.32 14.76
N THR A 429 29.59 -23.19 13.87
CA THR A 429 30.26 -24.45 13.47
C THR A 429 31.49 -24.18 12.58
N SER A 430 31.47 -23.08 11.82
CA SER A 430 32.58 -22.65 10.96
C SER A 430 33.47 -21.55 11.58
N SER A 431 33.12 -21.05 12.76
CA SER A 431 33.82 -19.93 13.42
C SER A 431 35.01 -20.38 14.29
N GLN A 432 36.04 -19.52 14.40
CA GLN A 432 37.20 -19.75 15.28
C GLN A 432 36.84 -19.59 16.78
N LEU A 433 37.60 -20.22 17.68
CA LEU A 433 37.54 -19.88 19.11
C LEU A 433 37.98 -18.42 19.31
N PRO A 434 37.31 -17.59 20.13
CA PRO A 434 36.31 -17.92 21.18
C PRO A 434 34.84 -17.83 20.74
N TRP A 435 34.56 -17.35 19.53
CA TRP A 435 33.19 -17.11 19.03
C TRP A 435 32.35 -18.38 18.91
N SER A 436 33.00 -19.51 18.63
CA SER A 436 32.36 -20.82 18.61
C SER A 436 31.88 -21.29 19.98
N LEU A 437 32.56 -20.92 21.08
CA LEU A 437 32.12 -21.21 22.45
C LEU A 437 30.93 -20.34 22.83
N PHE A 438 30.97 -19.05 22.50
CA PHE A 438 29.85 -18.13 22.72
C PHE A 438 28.59 -18.59 21.99
N GLY A 439 28.69 -18.94 20.70
CA GLY A 439 27.55 -19.41 19.91
C GLY A 439 26.93 -20.69 20.48
N LYS A 440 27.75 -21.67 20.88
CA LYS A 440 27.28 -22.92 21.52
C LYS A 440 26.59 -22.66 22.86
N ALA A 441 27.16 -21.80 23.70
CA ALA A 441 26.58 -21.43 24.99
C ALA A 441 25.25 -20.68 24.80
N ALA A 442 25.22 -19.71 23.89
CA ALA A 442 24.02 -18.95 23.55
C ALA A 442 22.91 -19.84 22.98
N ALA A 443 23.24 -20.79 22.10
CA ALA A 443 22.29 -21.78 21.59
C ALA A 443 21.72 -22.66 22.71
N THR A 444 22.57 -23.13 23.63
CA THR A 444 22.14 -23.94 24.78
C THR A 444 21.17 -23.17 25.70
N ILE A 445 21.44 -21.88 25.93
CA ILE A 445 20.58 -21.00 26.73
C ILE A 445 19.27 -20.69 25.98
N PHE A 446 19.34 -20.48 24.67
CA PHE A 446 18.17 -20.18 23.84
C PHE A 446 17.21 -21.37 23.76
N ASP A 447 17.73 -22.59 23.64
CA ASP A 447 16.94 -23.82 23.59
C ASP A 447 16.34 -24.21 24.96
N TRP A 448 16.70 -23.48 26.03
CA TRP A 448 16.14 -23.73 27.35
C TRP A 448 14.64 -23.40 27.39
N VAL A 449 13.84 -24.38 27.81
CA VAL A 449 12.35 -24.34 27.85
C VAL A 449 11.78 -23.15 28.65
N HIS A 450 12.56 -22.56 29.54
CA HIS A 450 12.15 -21.43 30.38
C HIS A 450 12.70 -20.07 29.93
N PHE A 451 13.63 -20.01 28.98
CA PHE A 451 14.23 -18.75 28.52
C PHE A 451 13.18 -17.72 28.13
N GLU A 452 12.23 -18.11 27.28
CA GLU A 452 11.11 -17.25 26.85
C GLU A 452 10.21 -16.81 28.01
N ARG A 453 10.02 -17.67 29.03
CA ARG A 453 9.22 -17.32 30.22
C ARG A 453 9.94 -16.28 31.08
N VAL A 454 11.26 -16.37 31.20
CA VAL A 454 12.08 -15.41 31.94
C VAL A 454 12.06 -14.05 31.25
N VAL A 455 12.30 -14.01 29.94
CA VAL A 455 12.24 -12.76 29.15
C VAL A 455 10.86 -12.11 29.29
N PHE A 456 9.79 -12.89 29.22
CA PHE A 456 8.44 -12.40 29.45
C PHE A 456 8.25 -11.81 30.85
N PHE A 457 8.67 -12.53 31.89
CA PHE A 457 8.58 -12.05 33.26
C PHE A 457 9.31 -10.71 33.44
N THR A 458 10.51 -10.57 32.85
CA THR A 458 11.26 -9.31 32.82
C THR A 458 10.48 -8.16 32.17
N VAL A 459 9.81 -8.42 31.04
CA VAL A 459 8.96 -7.42 30.36
C VAL A 459 7.79 -7.00 31.23
N VAL A 460 7.05 -7.94 31.82
CA VAL A 460 5.90 -7.63 32.68
C VAL A 460 6.34 -6.88 33.93
N LEU A 461 7.43 -7.31 34.57
CA LEU A 461 7.98 -6.64 35.73
C LEU A 461 8.42 -5.21 35.39
N ASN A 462 9.03 -4.98 34.22
CA ASN A 462 9.37 -3.64 33.75
C ASN A 462 8.15 -2.73 33.62
N VAL A 463 7.04 -3.25 33.06
CA VAL A 463 5.78 -2.49 32.94
C VAL A 463 5.18 -2.18 34.32
N LEU A 464 5.21 -3.13 35.26
CA LEU A 464 4.71 -2.92 36.62
C LEU A 464 5.54 -1.89 37.39
N VAL A 465 6.88 -1.96 37.31
CA VAL A 465 7.78 -0.98 37.93
C VAL A 465 7.55 0.42 37.33
N MET A 466 7.38 0.50 36.00
CA MET A 466 7.05 1.77 35.34
C MET A 466 5.71 2.33 35.82
N ALA A 467 4.67 1.50 35.90
CA ALA A 467 3.36 1.92 36.39
C ALA A 467 3.44 2.43 37.83
N PHE A 468 4.12 1.69 38.72
CA PHE A 468 4.31 2.09 40.11
C PHE A 468 5.00 3.45 40.24
N ARG A 469 6.04 3.72 39.41
CA ARG A 469 6.70 5.03 39.39
C ARG A 469 5.78 6.14 38.90
N ILE A 470 5.01 5.92 37.85
CA ILE A 470 4.05 6.93 37.35
C ILE A 470 3.05 7.30 38.46
N PHE A 471 2.53 6.31 39.21
CA PHE A 471 1.62 6.57 40.32
C PHE A 471 2.27 7.24 41.53
N GLY A 472 3.56 6.97 41.80
CA GLY A 472 4.29 7.56 42.92
C GLY A 472 4.77 8.99 42.69
N THR A 473 4.72 9.51 41.46
CA THR A 473 5.29 10.82 41.12
C THR A 473 4.21 11.90 41.11
N THR A 474 4.03 12.60 42.24
CA THR A 474 2.97 13.61 42.45
C THR A 474 3.44 15.07 42.28
N THR A 475 4.67 15.33 41.82
CA THR A 475 5.20 16.70 41.65
C THR A 475 5.76 16.95 40.24
N ILE A 476 5.73 18.23 39.84
CA ILE A 476 6.18 18.89 38.59
C ILE A 476 6.76 17.92 37.52
N ILE A 477 6.03 17.79 36.42
CA ILE A 477 6.19 16.77 35.36
C ILE A 477 7.61 16.77 34.74
N GLU A 478 8.26 17.92 34.62
CA GLU A 478 9.55 18.05 33.92
C GLU A 478 10.74 17.49 34.71
N HIS A 479 10.90 17.88 35.98
CA HIS A 479 11.95 17.31 36.85
C HIS A 479 11.70 15.83 37.16
N SER A 480 10.42 15.44 37.20
CA SER A 480 9.98 14.06 37.33
C SER A 480 10.33 13.21 36.11
N ALA A 481 10.27 13.77 34.89
CA ALA A 481 10.62 13.06 33.67
C ALA A 481 12.12 12.73 33.60
N VAL A 482 13.00 13.68 33.95
CA VAL A 482 14.46 13.48 33.97
C VAL A 482 14.89 12.50 35.05
N SER A 483 14.33 12.62 36.26
CA SER A 483 14.59 11.67 37.36
C SER A 483 14.07 10.26 37.05
N LEU A 484 13.05 10.13 36.21
CA LEU A 484 12.62 8.84 35.67
C LEU A 484 13.68 8.21 34.76
N ILE A 485 14.51 8.98 34.03
CA ILE A 485 15.48 8.50 33.02
C ILE A 485 16.78 8.03 33.64
N ALA A 486 17.28 8.78 34.62
CA ALA A 486 18.46 8.42 35.38
C ALA A 486 18.19 7.35 36.45
N SER A 487 17.04 6.68 36.40
CA SER A 487 16.62 5.74 37.43
C SER A 487 17.36 4.41 37.28
N TRP A 488 17.81 3.87 38.42
CA TRP A 488 18.58 2.62 38.49
C TRP A 488 17.85 1.43 37.85
N ASP A 489 16.52 1.38 37.96
CA ASP A 489 15.68 0.35 37.34
C ASP A 489 15.69 0.42 35.82
N THR A 490 15.73 1.63 35.23
CA THR A 490 15.79 1.79 33.77
C THR A 490 17.10 1.21 33.23
N VAL A 491 18.21 1.42 33.94
CA VAL A 491 19.53 0.86 33.60
C VAL A 491 19.53 -0.66 33.73
N ILE A 492 18.96 -1.22 34.80
CA ILE A 492 18.86 -2.68 34.99
C ILE A 492 18.06 -3.33 33.86
N PHE A 493 16.87 -2.83 33.57
CA PHE A 493 16.04 -3.40 32.51
C PHE A 493 16.66 -3.20 31.12
N ALA A 494 17.33 -2.08 30.86
CA ALA A 494 18.10 -1.89 29.63
C ALA A 494 19.20 -2.95 29.49
N GLY A 495 19.97 -3.19 30.56
CA GLY A 495 20.98 -4.25 30.60
C GLY A 495 20.41 -5.64 30.31
N LEU A 496 19.30 -6.00 30.96
CA LEU A 496 18.62 -7.28 30.73
C LEU A 496 18.18 -7.45 29.26
N PHE A 497 17.66 -6.40 28.62
CA PHE A 497 17.25 -6.46 27.22
C PHE A 497 18.43 -6.49 26.24
N ILE A 498 19.57 -5.87 26.58
CA ILE A 498 20.79 -5.98 25.79
C ILE A 498 21.32 -7.42 25.86
N VAL A 499 21.38 -8.01 27.05
CA VAL A 499 21.82 -9.40 27.24
C VAL A 499 20.92 -10.36 26.49
N GLU A 500 19.60 -10.18 26.59
CA GLU A 500 18.61 -10.95 25.82
C GLU A 500 18.85 -10.87 24.30
N ALA A 501 19.06 -9.67 23.77
CA ALA A 501 19.35 -9.47 22.35
C ALA A 501 20.68 -10.13 21.92
N CYS A 502 21.72 -10.04 22.75
CA CYS A 502 23.02 -10.69 22.49
C CYS A 502 22.91 -12.22 22.47
N ILE A 503 22.17 -12.82 23.41
CA ILE A 503 21.95 -14.28 23.46
C ILE A 503 21.21 -14.73 22.20
N ARG A 504 20.12 -14.05 21.83
CA ARG A 504 19.35 -14.40 20.62
C ARG A 504 20.14 -14.22 19.33
N CYS A 505 20.93 -13.15 19.23
CA CYS A 505 21.80 -12.91 18.08
C CYS A 505 22.90 -13.97 17.99
N GLY A 506 23.49 -14.37 19.12
CA GLY A 506 24.47 -15.45 19.20
C GLY A 506 23.90 -16.83 18.86
N ALA A 507 22.68 -17.15 19.27
CA ALA A 507 22.06 -18.45 18.97
C ALA A 507 21.68 -18.57 17.48
N LEU A 508 21.01 -17.54 16.93
CA LEU A 508 20.42 -17.59 15.58
C LEU A 508 21.36 -17.10 14.47
N GLY A 509 22.35 -16.27 14.81
CA GLY A 509 23.14 -15.49 13.86
C GLY A 509 22.47 -14.18 13.45
N ILE A 510 23.27 -13.21 12.99
CA ILE A 510 22.81 -11.84 12.67
C ILE A 510 21.70 -11.83 11.62
N THR A 511 21.88 -12.60 10.55
CA THR A 511 20.94 -12.65 9.41
C THR A 511 19.57 -13.18 9.82
N ARG A 512 19.52 -14.29 10.56
CA ARG A 512 18.25 -14.86 11.05
C ARG A 512 17.63 -14.04 12.16
N TYR A 513 18.45 -13.43 13.03
CA TYR A 513 17.94 -12.54 14.08
C TYR A 513 17.13 -11.39 13.46
N PHE A 514 17.71 -10.68 12.49
CA PHE A 514 17.02 -9.57 11.80
C PHE A 514 15.96 -10.01 10.79
N ALA A 515 15.93 -11.29 10.39
CA ALA A 515 14.85 -11.83 9.56
C ALA A 515 13.49 -11.87 10.30
N SER A 516 13.49 -11.93 11.64
CA SER A 516 12.26 -11.88 12.42
C SER A 516 11.87 -10.45 12.77
N GLY A 517 10.69 -10.01 12.32
CA GLY A 517 10.17 -8.67 12.60
C GLY A 517 10.02 -8.37 14.10
N TRP A 518 9.74 -9.39 14.93
CA TRP A 518 9.67 -9.22 16.38
C TRP A 518 11.05 -9.02 17.03
N ASN A 519 12.08 -9.71 16.55
CA ASN A 519 13.44 -9.50 17.03
C ASN A 519 13.98 -8.13 16.58
N CYS A 520 13.69 -7.73 15.34
CA CYS A 520 14.00 -6.39 14.85
C CYS A 520 13.34 -5.30 15.71
N TYR A 521 12.08 -5.49 16.12
CA TYR A 521 11.40 -4.61 17.07
C TYR A 521 12.06 -4.57 18.46
N ASP A 522 12.45 -5.72 19.01
CA ASP A 522 13.12 -5.77 20.31
C ASP A 522 14.46 -5.04 20.27
N PHE A 523 15.25 -5.29 19.23
CA PHE A 523 16.49 -4.57 19.00
C PHE A 523 16.28 -3.07 18.86
N ALA A 524 15.35 -2.64 18.00
CA ALA A 524 15.06 -1.23 17.77
C ALA A 524 14.56 -0.52 19.04
N SER A 525 13.70 -1.17 19.83
CA SER A 525 13.20 -0.60 21.09
C SER A 525 14.26 -0.57 22.19
N THR A 526 15.16 -1.55 22.26
CA THR A 526 16.32 -1.52 23.16
C THR A 526 17.32 -0.44 22.74
N LEU A 527 17.58 -0.29 21.43
CA LEU A 527 18.46 0.75 20.88
C LEU A 527 17.91 2.15 21.17
N LEU A 528 16.62 2.38 20.89
CA LEU A 528 15.95 3.65 21.17
C LEU A 528 16.00 4.00 22.66
N LEU A 529 15.89 2.99 23.54
CA LEU A 529 16.06 3.19 24.98
C LEU A 529 17.46 3.70 25.32
N VAL A 530 18.50 3.01 24.87
CA VAL A 530 19.89 3.40 25.16
C VAL A 530 20.20 4.78 24.58
N LEU A 531 19.72 5.06 23.37
CA LEU A 531 19.85 6.37 22.74
C LEU A 531 19.09 7.45 23.52
N SER A 532 17.86 7.18 23.97
CA SER A 532 17.09 8.13 24.77
C SER A 532 17.74 8.43 26.12
N MET A 533 18.35 7.44 26.79
CA MET A 533 19.08 7.66 28.04
C MET A 533 20.32 8.54 27.84
N THR A 534 21.11 8.24 26.81
CA THR A 534 22.33 9.01 26.51
C THR A 534 22.01 10.44 26.07
N ILE A 535 21.06 10.63 25.17
CA ILE A 535 20.67 11.97 24.71
C ILE A 535 20.11 12.82 25.84
N VAL A 536 19.20 12.30 26.68
CA VAL A 536 18.61 13.13 27.76
C VAL A 536 19.62 13.41 28.88
N SER A 537 20.62 12.54 29.09
CA SER A 537 21.74 12.86 29.99
C SER A 537 22.62 14.02 29.49
N LEU A 538 22.66 14.25 28.17
CA LEU A 538 23.43 15.33 27.54
C LEU A 538 22.57 16.60 27.29
N TYR A 539 21.30 16.42 26.96
CA TYR A 539 20.33 17.47 26.60
C TYR A 539 19.01 17.26 27.38
N PRO A 540 18.89 17.82 28.60
CA PRO A 540 17.71 17.64 29.45
C PRO A 540 16.39 18.14 28.83
N ASP A 541 16.45 19.13 27.93
CA ASP A 541 15.29 19.75 27.29
C ASP A 541 14.55 18.80 26.33
N MET A 542 15.18 17.69 25.90
CA MET A 542 14.59 16.70 25.01
C MET A 542 13.71 15.67 25.75
N SER A 543 12.85 16.13 26.65
CA SER A 543 12.00 15.31 27.53
C SER A 543 11.03 14.39 26.76
N PHE A 544 10.67 14.73 25.51
CA PHE A 544 9.84 13.88 24.67
C PHE A 544 10.45 12.50 24.37
N LEU A 545 11.78 12.35 24.44
CA LEU A 545 12.45 11.05 24.24
C LEU A 545 12.11 10.01 25.33
N VAL A 546 11.53 10.45 26.45
CA VAL A 546 10.94 9.56 27.48
C VAL A 546 9.80 8.71 26.93
N LEU A 547 9.14 9.15 25.85
CA LEU A 547 8.09 8.41 25.14
C LEU A 547 8.61 7.11 24.48
N SER A 548 9.92 6.84 24.50
CA SER A 548 10.48 5.55 24.07
C SER A 548 10.07 4.38 24.98
N ARG A 549 9.67 4.63 26.24
CA ARG A 549 9.38 3.56 27.22
C ARG A 549 8.04 2.87 27.01
N PRO A 550 6.91 3.57 26.80
CA PRO A 550 5.64 2.93 26.50
C PRO A 550 5.71 1.98 25.30
N LEU A 551 6.61 2.23 24.34
CA LEU A 551 6.84 1.31 23.21
C LEU A 551 7.19 -0.11 23.69
N ARG A 552 7.86 -0.30 24.83
CA ARG A 552 8.17 -1.64 25.35
C ARG A 552 6.94 -2.43 25.74
N ILE A 553 5.82 -1.78 26.06
CA ILE A 553 4.54 -2.46 26.34
C ILE A 553 4.11 -3.27 25.11
N ILE A 554 4.48 -2.87 23.90
CA ILE A 554 4.20 -3.63 22.67
C ILE A 554 4.81 -5.05 22.73
N ARG A 555 5.90 -5.27 23.49
CA ARG A 555 6.48 -6.60 23.69
C ARG A 555 5.50 -7.57 24.36
N VAL A 556 4.58 -7.09 25.19
CA VAL A 556 3.53 -7.90 25.84
C VAL A 556 2.59 -8.51 24.79
N PHE A 557 2.36 -7.85 23.65
CA PHE A 557 1.50 -8.38 22.59
C PHE A 557 2.07 -9.64 21.92
N LYS A 558 3.38 -9.92 22.08
CA LYS A 558 4.00 -11.15 21.56
C LYS A 558 3.55 -12.41 22.29
N VAL A 559 3.11 -12.25 23.53
CA VAL A 559 2.94 -13.32 24.52
C VAL A 559 1.70 -14.14 24.19
N LYS A 560 0.54 -13.49 24.13
CA LYS A 560 -0.72 -14.18 23.84
C LYS A 560 -0.83 -14.43 22.35
N LYS A 561 -0.96 -15.71 21.95
CA LYS A 561 -1.19 -16.12 20.55
C LYS A 561 -2.27 -15.26 19.87
N ARG A 562 -3.36 -14.98 20.57
CA ARG A 562 -4.46 -14.14 20.08
C ARG A 562 -4.03 -12.70 19.76
N PHE A 563 -3.20 -12.08 20.61
CA PHE A 563 -2.71 -10.71 20.39
C PHE A 563 -1.70 -10.62 19.25
N ARG A 564 -0.74 -11.54 19.21
CA ARG A 564 0.19 -11.66 18.09
C ARG A 564 -0.54 -11.86 16.77
N ASP A 565 -1.59 -12.69 16.81
CA ASP A 565 -2.45 -12.91 15.66
C ASP A 565 -3.15 -11.62 15.24
N VAL A 566 -3.80 -10.88 16.15
CA VAL A 566 -4.46 -9.59 15.89
C VAL A 566 -3.47 -8.54 15.34
N PHE A 567 -2.31 -8.37 15.97
CA PHE A 567 -1.28 -7.43 15.50
C PHE A 567 -0.73 -7.81 14.13
N GLY A 568 -0.49 -9.11 13.88
CA GLY A 568 -0.11 -9.60 12.56
C GLY A 568 -1.20 -9.39 11.50
N THR A 569 -2.49 -9.36 11.86
CA THR A 569 -3.58 -8.96 10.93
C THR A 569 -3.38 -7.51 10.54
N LEU A 570 -3.19 -6.65 11.54
CA LEU A 570 -3.12 -5.21 11.36
C LEU A 570 -1.92 -4.84 10.48
N LEU A 571 -0.75 -5.43 10.72
CA LEU A 571 0.43 -5.20 9.88
C LEU A 571 0.24 -5.72 8.44
N LEU A 572 -0.38 -6.88 8.26
CA LEU A 572 -0.71 -7.40 6.93
C LEU A 572 -1.70 -6.49 6.18
N MET A 573 -2.60 -5.84 6.91
CA MET A 573 -3.61 -4.93 6.38
C MET A 573 -3.10 -3.48 6.25
N MET A 574 -1.93 -3.17 6.81
CA MET A 574 -1.36 -1.82 6.82
C MET A 574 -1.25 -1.18 5.43
N PRO A 575 -0.85 -1.89 4.35
CA PRO A 575 -0.81 -1.29 3.01
C PRO A 575 -2.20 -0.90 2.46
N ARG A 576 -3.25 -1.62 2.86
CA ARG A 576 -4.64 -1.27 2.51
C ARG A 576 -5.12 -0.08 3.33
N MET A 577 -4.83 -0.08 4.64
CA MET A 577 -5.17 1.01 5.54
C MET A 577 -4.44 2.31 5.18
N SER A 578 -3.18 2.24 4.77
CA SER A 578 -2.43 3.42 4.31
C SER A 578 -3.03 4.02 3.05
N SER A 579 -3.50 3.18 2.11
CA SER A 579 -4.20 3.64 0.91
C SER A 579 -5.50 4.38 1.27
N ALA A 580 -6.28 3.84 2.20
CA ALA A 580 -7.51 4.48 2.71
C ALA A 580 -7.23 5.80 3.44
N ALA A 581 -6.23 5.82 4.34
CA ALA A 581 -5.80 7.02 5.05
C ALA A 581 -5.31 8.11 4.09
N THR A 582 -4.60 7.72 3.02
CA THR A 582 -4.17 8.66 1.99
C THR A 582 -5.36 9.26 1.26
N VAL A 583 -6.39 8.47 0.91
CA VAL A 583 -7.63 9.02 0.32
C VAL A 583 -8.32 10.02 1.24
N LEU A 584 -8.39 9.72 2.54
CA LEU A 584 -8.95 10.64 3.53
C LEU A 584 -8.12 11.94 3.61
N LEU A 585 -6.80 11.85 3.59
CA LEU A 585 -5.92 13.02 3.58
C LEU A 585 -6.05 13.84 2.29
N LEU A 586 -6.21 13.21 1.13
CA LEU A 586 -6.48 13.92 -0.13
C LEU A 586 -7.85 14.60 -0.11
N LEU A 587 -8.86 13.98 0.52
CA LEU A 587 -10.16 14.62 0.75
C LEU A 587 -10.01 15.85 1.65
N TYR A 588 -9.25 15.74 2.74
CA TYR A 588 -8.95 16.88 3.62
C TYR A 588 -8.19 17.98 2.88
N PHE A 589 -7.27 17.63 1.99
CA PHE A 589 -6.57 18.61 1.15
C PHE A 589 -7.57 19.37 0.27
N THR A 590 -8.44 18.68 -0.48
CA THR A 590 -9.44 19.32 -1.35
C THR A 590 -10.38 20.23 -0.55
N PHE A 591 -10.97 19.76 0.55
CA PHE A 591 -11.86 20.57 1.40
C PHE A 591 -11.11 21.66 2.17
N GLY A 592 -9.83 21.46 2.48
CA GLY A 592 -8.98 22.42 3.18
C GLY A 592 -8.67 23.61 2.28
N ILE A 593 -8.28 23.38 1.02
CA ILE A 593 -8.13 24.44 0.03
C ILE A 593 -9.44 25.23 -0.13
N ILE A 594 -10.57 24.53 -0.31
CA ILE A 594 -11.87 25.20 -0.46
C ILE A 594 -12.21 26.00 0.80
N GLY A 595 -11.96 25.45 1.99
CA GLY A 595 -12.22 26.11 3.27
C GLY A 595 -11.35 27.35 3.49
N MET A 596 -10.06 27.29 3.16
CA MET A 596 -9.16 28.46 3.24
C MET A 596 -9.62 29.59 2.32
N GLU A 597 -9.91 29.28 1.05
CA GLU A 597 -10.34 30.30 0.08
C GLU A 597 -11.70 30.92 0.44
N LEU A 598 -12.53 30.23 1.23
CA LEU A 598 -13.84 30.73 1.68
C LEU A 598 -13.80 31.43 3.04
N PHE A 599 -12.91 31.03 3.94
CA PHE A 599 -13.01 31.37 5.37
C PHE A 599 -11.72 31.89 6.02
N ALA A 600 -10.59 32.01 5.29
CA ALA A 600 -9.31 32.41 5.87
C ALA A 600 -9.34 33.81 6.52
N ASP A 601 -10.09 34.76 5.94
CA ASP A 601 -10.15 36.15 6.42
C ASP A 601 -11.17 36.37 7.56
N ILE A 602 -11.81 35.31 8.06
CA ILE A 602 -12.85 35.40 9.09
C ILE A 602 -12.22 35.32 10.49
N GLU A 603 -12.28 36.42 11.24
CA GLU A 603 -11.84 36.47 12.63
C GLU A 603 -12.87 35.84 13.58
N LEU A 604 -12.49 34.73 14.23
CA LEU A 604 -13.36 33.99 15.15
C LEU A 604 -13.21 34.39 16.62
N LYS A 605 -12.18 35.16 16.98
CA LYS A 605 -11.90 35.51 18.38
C LYS A 605 -12.93 36.53 18.87
N ASN A 606 -13.64 36.22 19.95
CA ASN A 606 -14.74 37.04 20.50
C ASN A 606 -15.83 37.37 19.45
N CYS A 607 -16.02 36.49 18.46
CA CYS A 607 -17.09 36.65 17.47
C CYS A 607 -18.45 36.29 18.05
N CYS A 608 -19.47 36.32 17.18
CA CYS A 608 -20.66 35.51 17.37
C CYS A 608 -21.52 35.94 18.58
N VAL A 609 -21.52 37.25 18.85
CA VAL A 609 -22.29 37.88 19.93
C VAL A 609 -23.79 37.69 19.72
N ASN A 610 -24.52 37.37 20.80
CA ASN A 610 -25.96 37.05 20.80
C ASN A 610 -26.33 35.76 20.03
N SER A 611 -25.39 34.84 19.84
CA SER A 611 -25.65 33.52 19.25
C SER A 611 -25.60 32.42 20.30
N THR A 612 -26.12 31.24 19.96
CA THR A 612 -26.06 30.05 20.83
C THR A 612 -24.63 29.53 21.05
N VAL A 613 -23.67 29.96 20.22
CA VAL A 613 -22.27 29.50 20.26
C VAL A 613 -21.30 30.54 20.81
N GLU A 614 -21.78 31.71 21.26
CA GLU A 614 -20.95 32.81 21.78
C GLU A 614 -19.95 32.33 22.85
N SER A 615 -20.43 31.52 23.81
CA SER A 615 -19.62 31.00 24.91
C SER A 615 -18.40 30.17 24.50
N TYR A 616 -18.41 29.60 23.28
CA TYR A 616 -17.31 28.81 22.76
C TYR A 616 -16.18 29.65 22.15
N TYR A 617 -16.50 30.86 21.69
CA TYR A 617 -15.58 31.75 20.96
C TYR A 617 -15.02 32.90 21.81
N LEU A 618 -15.47 33.03 23.06
CA LEU A 618 -14.89 33.97 24.03
C LEU A 618 -13.41 33.69 24.31
N GLY A 619 -12.63 34.77 24.43
CA GLY A 619 -11.22 34.72 24.82
C GLY A 619 -11.03 34.33 26.30
N LYS A 620 -9.84 33.82 26.66
CA LYS A 620 -9.50 33.48 28.06
C LYS A 620 -9.70 34.67 29.01
N GLU A 621 -9.40 35.87 28.53
CA GLU A 621 -9.53 37.13 29.27
C GLU A 621 -10.98 37.45 29.67
N GLN A 622 -11.95 36.92 28.92
CA GLN A 622 -13.39 37.08 29.17
C GLN A 622 -14.03 35.81 29.78
N GLY A 623 -13.22 34.85 30.26
CA GLY A 623 -13.71 33.62 30.88
C GLY A 623 -14.03 32.48 29.91
N GLY A 624 -13.56 32.55 28.66
CA GLY A 624 -13.76 31.48 27.67
C GLY A 624 -13.03 30.18 28.03
N VAL A 625 -13.80 29.10 28.19
CA VAL A 625 -13.28 27.78 28.58
C VAL A 625 -12.94 26.90 27.37
N ALA A 626 -13.64 27.08 26.24
CA ALA A 626 -13.59 26.16 25.10
C ALA A 626 -12.56 26.53 24.01
N LEU A 627 -12.26 27.83 23.82
CA LEU A 627 -11.20 28.34 22.94
C LEU A 627 -11.31 27.90 21.47
N TYR A 628 -12.53 27.80 20.93
CA TYR A 628 -12.77 27.29 19.57
C TYR A 628 -12.23 28.19 18.46
N TYR A 629 -11.86 29.44 18.76
CA TYR A 629 -11.26 30.37 17.79
C TYR A 629 -9.88 29.91 17.26
N PHE A 630 -9.20 28.95 17.91
CA PHE A 630 -7.97 28.35 17.36
C PHE A 630 -8.25 27.36 16.22
N ILE A 631 -9.47 26.85 16.10
CA ILE A 631 -9.89 25.90 15.06
C ILE A 631 -10.33 26.73 13.83
N SER A 632 -9.34 27.30 13.13
CA SER A 632 -9.55 28.23 12.01
C SER A 632 -9.03 27.71 10.66
N PHE A 633 -9.58 28.22 9.55
CA PHE A 633 -9.10 27.95 8.19
C PHE A 633 -7.98 28.93 7.76
N SER A 634 -7.09 29.31 8.68
CA SER A 634 -6.03 30.30 8.44
C SER A 634 -4.95 29.80 7.48
N ASP A 635 -4.61 28.52 7.56
CA ASP A 635 -3.60 27.87 6.74
C ASP A 635 -3.95 26.40 6.51
N LEU A 636 -3.19 25.70 5.66
CA LEU A 636 -3.52 24.34 5.23
C LEU A 636 -3.41 23.33 6.39
N LEU A 637 -2.48 23.51 7.32
CA LEU A 637 -2.32 22.59 8.45
C LEU A 637 -3.41 22.81 9.50
N ALA A 638 -3.71 24.06 9.83
CA ALA A 638 -4.82 24.45 10.68
C ALA A 638 -6.15 23.93 10.10
N SER A 639 -6.37 24.13 8.80
CA SER A 639 -7.51 23.58 8.06
C SER A 639 -7.58 22.06 8.14
N GLY A 640 -6.44 21.36 8.02
CA GLY A 640 -6.36 19.92 8.19
C GLY A 640 -6.81 19.45 9.58
N VAL A 641 -6.45 20.20 10.63
CA VAL A 641 -6.91 19.93 12.01
C VAL A 641 -8.41 20.20 12.16
N VAL A 642 -8.93 21.28 11.56
CA VAL A 642 -10.38 21.57 11.54
C VAL A 642 -11.14 20.40 10.90
N LEU A 643 -10.71 19.93 9.73
CA LEU A 643 -11.36 18.84 9.01
C LEU A 643 -11.24 17.50 9.74
N PHE A 644 -10.12 17.26 10.43
CA PHE A 644 -10.00 16.11 11.32
C PHE A 644 -10.97 16.20 12.50
N HIS A 645 -11.08 17.36 13.16
CA HIS A 645 -12.04 17.61 14.23
C HIS A 645 -13.49 17.37 13.77
N LEU A 646 -13.86 17.92 12.62
CA LEU A 646 -15.18 17.72 12.01
C LEU A 646 -15.45 16.24 11.65
N SER A 647 -14.42 15.49 11.28
CA SER A 647 -14.52 14.06 10.92
C SER A 647 -14.76 13.14 12.12
N VAL A 648 -14.39 13.58 13.33
CA VAL A 648 -14.74 12.87 14.58
C VAL A 648 -16.21 13.08 14.95
N VAL A 649 -16.90 14.02 14.29
CA VAL A 649 -18.35 14.29 14.39
C VAL A 649 -18.79 14.87 15.74
N ASN A 650 -17.94 14.93 16.76
CA ASN A 650 -18.31 15.59 18.01
C ASN A 650 -18.27 17.12 17.89
N ASN A 651 -19.25 17.82 18.46
CA ASN A 651 -19.35 19.31 18.49
C ASN A 651 -19.14 20.03 17.15
N TRP A 652 -19.29 19.33 16.01
CA TRP A 652 -19.04 19.89 14.69
C TRP A 652 -20.00 21.05 14.34
N HIS A 653 -21.21 21.00 14.89
CA HIS A 653 -22.22 22.03 14.72
C HIS A 653 -21.82 23.38 15.34
N VAL A 654 -20.98 23.37 16.38
CA VAL A 654 -20.44 24.60 17.00
C VAL A 654 -19.55 25.33 16.01
N THR A 655 -18.64 24.59 15.35
CA THR A 655 -17.78 25.15 14.30
C THR A 655 -18.60 25.64 13.11
N MET A 656 -19.58 24.85 12.64
CA MET A 656 -20.46 25.23 11.55
C MET A 656 -21.22 26.53 11.85
N GLU A 657 -21.84 26.64 13.02
CA GLU A 657 -22.65 27.81 13.38
C GLU A 657 -21.76 29.03 13.65
N GLY A 658 -20.57 28.85 14.23
CA GLY A 658 -19.59 29.92 14.39
C GLY A 658 -19.22 30.58 13.07
N TYR A 659 -18.91 29.80 12.04
CA TYR A 659 -18.65 30.33 10.69
C TYR A 659 -19.90 30.90 10.01
N ALA A 660 -21.08 30.33 10.24
CA ALA A 660 -22.32 30.84 9.67
C ALA A 660 -22.69 32.22 10.22
N VAL A 661 -22.50 32.44 11.52
CA VAL A 661 -22.72 33.72 12.17
C VAL A 661 -21.62 34.71 11.80
N ALA A 662 -20.34 34.30 11.86
CA ALA A 662 -19.21 35.19 11.58
C ALA A 662 -19.13 35.65 10.11
N SER A 663 -19.50 34.78 9.15
CA SER A 663 -19.58 35.17 7.73
C SER A 663 -20.82 35.98 7.37
N GLY A 664 -21.84 36.01 8.24
CA GLY A 664 -23.16 36.58 7.95
C GLY A 664 -23.93 35.87 6.84
N ASN A 665 -23.42 34.74 6.31
CA ASN A 665 -24.02 34.01 5.20
C ASN A 665 -24.41 32.59 5.62
N GLY A 666 -25.71 32.30 5.59
CA GLY A 666 -26.25 30.98 5.92
C GLY A 666 -25.83 29.86 4.97
N LEU A 667 -25.33 30.17 3.77
CA LEU A 667 -24.84 29.18 2.80
C LEU A 667 -23.55 28.47 3.27
N SER A 668 -22.78 29.07 4.18
CA SER A 668 -21.60 28.43 4.77
C SER A 668 -21.94 27.09 5.47
N ARG A 669 -23.15 26.94 6.01
CA ARG A 669 -23.63 25.68 6.61
C ARG A 669 -23.58 24.51 5.62
N LEU A 670 -23.83 24.77 4.34
CA LEU A 670 -23.80 23.74 3.30
C LEU A 670 -22.41 23.11 3.15
N PHE A 671 -21.33 23.90 3.32
CA PHE A 671 -19.96 23.39 3.27
C PHE A 671 -19.73 22.33 4.34
N PHE A 672 -20.09 22.63 5.60
CA PHE A 672 -19.90 21.71 6.72
C PHE A 672 -20.81 20.49 6.65
N MET A 673 -22.07 20.67 6.23
CA MET A 673 -23.01 19.57 6.01
C MET A 673 -22.54 18.63 4.90
N LEU A 674 -22.06 19.19 3.78
CA LEU A 674 -21.49 18.41 2.67
C LEU A 674 -20.24 17.64 3.11
N PHE A 675 -19.35 18.30 3.84
CA PHE A 675 -18.15 17.65 4.36
C PHE A 675 -18.49 16.50 5.31
N ASN A 676 -19.42 16.71 6.25
CA ASN A 676 -19.87 15.66 7.16
C ASN A 676 -20.47 14.47 6.39
N LEU A 677 -21.31 14.75 5.40
CA LEU A 677 -21.91 13.71 4.59
C LEU A 677 -20.88 12.90 3.79
N VAL A 678 -19.96 13.57 3.10
CA VAL A 678 -18.92 12.92 2.31
C VAL A 678 -17.99 12.12 3.21
N THR A 679 -17.56 12.68 4.34
CA THR A 679 -16.69 11.96 5.29
C THR A 679 -17.40 10.77 5.92
N MET A 680 -18.67 10.88 6.28
CA MET A 680 -19.47 9.75 6.78
C MET A 680 -19.51 8.59 5.78
N VAL A 681 -19.75 8.87 4.50
CA VAL A 681 -19.73 7.85 3.42
C VAL A 681 -18.33 7.25 3.28
N VAL A 682 -17.28 8.06 3.30
CA VAL A 682 -15.90 7.55 3.19
C VAL A 682 -15.54 6.69 4.41
N PHE A 683 -15.87 7.12 5.64
CA PHE A 683 -15.59 6.35 6.86
C PHE A 683 -16.34 5.02 6.88
N THR A 684 -17.61 4.98 6.48
CA THR A 684 -18.37 3.72 6.41
C THR A 684 -17.75 2.74 5.42
N ILE A 685 -17.26 3.21 4.27
CA ILE A 685 -16.53 2.38 3.29
C ILE A 685 -15.17 1.91 3.84
N VAL A 686 -14.42 2.79 4.53
CA VAL A 686 -13.14 2.41 5.18
C VAL A 686 -13.37 1.33 6.24
N VAL A 687 -14.38 1.50 7.09
CA VAL A 687 -14.77 0.51 8.09
C VAL A 687 -15.19 -0.81 7.43
N ALA A 688 -16.01 -0.76 6.38
CA ALA A 688 -16.41 -1.94 5.62
C ALA A 688 -15.19 -2.68 5.02
N SER A 689 -14.22 -1.94 4.47
CA SER A 689 -12.99 -2.50 3.92
C SER A 689 -12.12 -3.20 4.97
N ILE A 690 -11.95 -2.58 6.14
CA ILE A 690 -11.20 -3.17 7.25
C ILE A 690 -11.94 -4.40 7.79
N LEU A 691 -13.26 -4.31 7.97
CA LEU A 691 -14.07 -5.42 8.47
C LEU A 691 -14.03 -6.61 7.52
N GLY A 692 -14.12 -6.38 6.21
CA GLY A 692 -14.02 -7.42 5.18
C GLY A 692 -12.68 -8.16 5.24
N ALA A 693 -11.57 -7.42 5.32
CA ALA A 693 -10.24 -8.03 5.44
C ALA A 693 -10.00 -8.73 6.80
N PHE A 694 -10.62 -8.25 7.88
CA PHE A 694 -10.55 -8.90 9.19
C PHE A 694 -11.36 -10.20 9.22
N ARG A 695 -12.61 -10.16 8.73
CA ARG A 695 -13.49 -11.33 8.53
C ARG A 695 -12.79 -12.39 7.68
N PHE A 696 -12.18 -11.97 6.57
CA PHE A 696 -11.39 -12.83 5.70
C PHE A 696 -10.29 -13.57 6.46
N ARG A 697 -9.51 -12.86 7.30
CA ARG A 697 -8.43 -13.50 8.07
C ARG A 697 -8.96 -14.44 9.17
N ILE A 698 -10.11 -14.12 9.78
CA ILE A 698 -10.75 -15.02 10.75
C ILE A 698 -11.18 -16.30 10.05
N GLN A 699 -11.96 -16.20 8.98
CA GLN A 699 -12.46 -17.36 8.22
C GLN A 699 -11.30 -18.21 7.69
N TYR A 700 -10.26 -17.57 7.14
CA TYR A 700 -9.06 -18.28 6.68
C TYR A 700 -8.40 -19.10 7.79
N LYS A 701 -8.28 -18.55 9.01
CA LYS A 701 -7.67 -19.24 10.15
C LYS A 701 -8.53 -20.35 10.72
N GLU A 702 -9.85 -20.26 10.59
CA GLU A 702 -10.76 -21.32 10.99
C GLU A 702 -10.70 -22.49 10.00
N GLN A 703 -10.55 -22.21 8.71
CA GLN A 703 -10.57 -23.22 7.64
C GLN A 703 -9.20 -23.82 7.31
N THR A 704 -8.09 -23.18 7.67
CA THR A 704 -6.74 -23.63 7.27
C THR A 704 -5.90 -24.06 8.47
N SER A 705 -5.45 -25.31 8.45
CA SER A 705 -4.45 -25.82 9.40
C SER A 705 -3.05 -25.24 9.12
N LYS A 706 -2.18 -25.20 10.13
CA LYS A 706 -0.78 -24.74 9.97
C LYS A 706 -0.01 -25.54 8.92
N ALA A 707 -0.25 -26.85 8.85
CA ALA A 707 0.42 -27.72 7.88
C ALA A 707 0.00 -27.36 6.45
N GLU A 708 -1.29 -27.16 6.23
CA GLU A 708 -1.81 -26.70 4.94
C GLU A 708 -1.32 -25.31 4.55
N GLU A 709 -1.17 -24.38 5.51
CA GLU A 709 -0.59 -23.06 5.26
C GLU A 709 0.86 -23.17 4.79
N ARG A 710 1.66 -24.06 5.40
CA ARG A 710 3.02 -24.36 4.93
C ARG A 710 3.00 -24.93 3.51
N HIS A 711 2.22 -25.96 3.23
CA HIS A 711 2.11 -26.55 1.89
C HIS A 711 1.64 -25.57 0.81
N MET A 712 0.87 -24.54 1.17
CA MET A 712 0.42 -23.50 0.24
C MET A 712 1.50 -22.45 -0.08
N LEU A 713 2.39 -22.19 0.87
CA LEU A 713 3.42 -21.14 0.79
C LEU A 713 4.79 -21.69 0.37
N SER A 714 5.04 -22.97 0.62
CA SER A 714 6.26 -23.67 0.25
C SER A 714 5.96 -24.88 -0.64
N VAL A 715 6.67 -24.96 -1.76
CA VAL A 715 6.63 -26.09 -2.69
C VAL A 715 7.99 -26.77 -2.67
N GLU A 716 8.02 -28.09 -2.54
CA GLU A 716 9.25 -28.87 -2.68
C GLU A 716 9.38 -29.42 -4.10
N VAL A 717 10.55 -29.24 -4.71
CA VAL A 717 10.90 -29.79 -6.01
C VAL A 717 12.22 -30.53 -5.88
N ILE A 718 12.23 -31.79 -6.27
CA ILE A 718 13.43 -32.64 -6.29
C ILE A 718 14.04 -32.52 -7.68
N LEU A 719 15.35 -32.31 -7.79
CA LEU A 719 16.07 -32.26 -9.06
C LEU A 719 17.00 -33.48 -9.17
N HIS A 720 16.91 -34.22 -10.28
CA HIS A 720 17.77 -35.37 -10.55
C HIS A 720 18.90 -34.99 -11.52
N TRP A 721 20.08 -35.59 -11.35
CA TRP A 721 21.22 -35.37 -12.24
C TRP A 721 20.92 -35.73 -13.71
N GLU A 722 20.18 -36.81 -13.95
CA GLU A 722 19.84 -37.27 -15.31
C GLU A 722 19.00 -36.24 -16.08
N GLU A 723 18.05 -35.59 -15.40
CA GLU A 723 17.21 -34.55 -16.00
C GLU A 723 18.02 -33.31 -16.40
N LEU A 724 19.03 -32.96 -15.61
CA LEU A 724 19.92 -31.83 -15.93
C LEU A 724 20.66 -32.01 -17.26
N THR A 725 21.09 -33.24 -17.55
CA THR A 725 21.73 -33.56 -18.83
C THR A 725 20.77 -33.47 -20.01
N MET A 726 19.47 -33.72 -19.80
CA MET A 726 18.43 -33.56 -20.83
C MET A 726 18.19 -32.10 -21.19
N PHE A 727 18.24 -31.18 -20.23
CA PHE A 727 18.06 -29.74 -20.47
C PHE A 727 19.30 -29.06 -21.07
N PHE A 728 20.50 -29.57 -20.79
CA PHE A 728 21.79 -29.01 -21.25
C PHE A 728 22.68 -30.01 -22.00
N PRO A 729 22.24 -30.55 -23.16
CA PRO A 729 22.96 -31.63 -23.85
C PRO A 729 24.30 -31.21 -24.48
N LYS A 730 24.59 -29.90 -24.59
CA LYS A 730 25.78 -29.35 -25.26
C LYS A 730 26.88 -28.84 -24.31
N HIS A 731 26.65 -28.81 -22.99
CA HIS A 731 27.59 -28.23 -22.02
C HIS A 731 28.30 -29.33 -21.22
N SER A 732 29.55 -29.08 -20.84
CA SER A 732 30.32 -30.01 -20.00
C SER A 732 29.68 -30.12 -18.60
N PRO A 733 29.77 -31.29 -17.94
CA PRO A 733 29.19 -31.50 -16.61
C PRO A 733 29.78 -30.57 -15.55
N SER A 734 31.03 -30.11 -15.71
CA SER A 734 31.65 -29.09 -14.85
C SER A 734 31.00 -27.72 -14.99
N PHE A 735 30.68 -27.32 -16.23
CA PHE A 735 29.98 -26.06 -16.51
C PHE A 735 28.56 -26.05 -15.93
N ILE A 736 27.85 -27.17 -15.99
CA ILE A 736 26.51 -27.33 -15.41
C ILE A 736 26.56 -27.19 -13.87
N ALA A 737 27.56 -27.77 -13.22
CA ALA A 737 27.72 -27.69 -11.77
C ALA A 737 28.05 -26.26 -11.29
N GLU A 738 28.92 -25.56 -12.02
CA GLU A 738 29.33 -24.19 -11.71
C GLU A 738 28.22 -23.16 -11.99
N GLU A 739 27.51 -23.30 -13.11
CA GLU A 739 26.51 -22.32 -13.54
C GLU A 739 25.16 -22.45 -12.82
N ILE A 740 24.77 -23.67 -12.42
CA ILE A 740 23.55 -23.92 -11.62
C ILE A 740 23.87 -23.76 -10.13
N GLY A 741 25.14 -23.79 -9.73
CA GLY A 741 25.58 -23.57 -8.36
C GLY A 741 25.02 -24.62 -7.40
N VAL A 742 24.96 -25.88 -7.85
CA VAL A 742 24.49 -27.00 -7.03
C VAL A 742 25.59 -28.05 -6.94
N GLY A 743 25.96 -28.42 -5.71
CA GLY A 743 26.88 -29.52 -5.43
C GLY A 743 26.23 -30.90 -5.66
N ILE A 744 25.49 -31.08 -6.77
CA ILE A 744 24.90 -32.37 -7.12
C ILE A 744 26.05 -33.30 -7.53
N THR A 745 26.29 -34.32 -6.72
CA THR A 745 27.21 -35.41 -7.09
C THR A 745 26.64 -36.17 -8.28
N HIS A 746 27.50 -36.70 -9.18
CA HIS A 746 27.06 -37.54 -10.31
C HIS A 746 26.10 -38.65 -9.84
N GLY A 747 24.87 -38.66 -10.37
CA GLY A 747 23.82 -39.63 -10.00
C GLY A 747 23.01 -39.30 -8.73
N GLY A 748 23.25 -38.16 -8.09
CA GLY A 748 22.51 -37.70 -6.92
C GLY A 748 21.22 -36.97 -7.26
N SER A 749 20.39 -36.76 -6.23
CA SER A 749 19.25 -35.84 -6.26
C SER A 749 19.38 -34.81 -5.14
N THR A 750 18.90 -33.60 -5.40
CA THR A 750 18.84 -32.51 -4.41
C THR A 750 17.43 -31.97 -4.37
N SER A 751 16.86 -31.88 -3.17
CA SER A 751 15.56 -31.22 -2.96
C SER A 751 15.75 -29.72 -2.79
N PHE A 752 14.86 -28.95 -3.39
CA PHE A 752 14.76 -27.50 -3.26
C PHE A 752 13.39 -27.14 -2.72
N ILE A 753 13.33 -26.15 -1.83
CA ILE A 753 12.09 -25.57 -1.34
C ILE A 753 11.92 -24.20 -1.99
N GLY A 754 10.87 -24.06 -2.77
CA GLY A 754 10.37 -22.81 -3.31
C GLY A 754 9.43 -22.16 -2.31
N THR A 755 9.79 -21.00 -1.77
CA THR A 755 8.93 -20.22 -0.85
C THR A 755 8.36 -18.99 -1.54
N ARG A 756 7.08 -18.66 -1.27
CA ARG A 756 6.45 -17.42 -1.73
C ARG A 756 5.94 -16.58 -0.57
N ALA A 757 5.97 -15.26 -0.76
CA ALA A 757 5.43 -14.32 0.21
C ALA A 757 3.91 -14.48 0.35
N ARG A 758 3.40 -14.25 1.56
CA ARG A 758 1.97 -14.21 1.84
C ARG A 758 1.35 -12.94 1.25
N THR A 759 0.82 -13.04 0.04
CA THR A 759 0.07 -11.95 -0.60
C THR A 759 -1.43 -12.14 -0.43
N THR A 760 -2.21 -11.06 -0.55
CA THR A 760 -3.67 -11.15 -0.47
C THR A 760 -4.25 -11.95 -1.63
N GLU A 761 -3.60 -11.93 -2.79
CA GLU A 761 -4.01 -12.68 -3.98
C GLU A 761 -3.92 -14.20 -3.74
N VAL A 762 -2.82 -14.71 -3.17
CA VAL A 762 -2.67 -16.14 -2.84
C VAL A 762 -3.79 -16.59 -1.88
N LEU A 763 -4.15 -15.76 -0.91
CA LEU A 763 -5.21 -16.07 0.03
C LEU A 763 -6.60 -16.04 -0.66
N GLN A 764 -6.84 -15.07 -1.54
CA GLN A 764 -8.09 -14.95 -2.31
C GLN A 764 -8.27 -16.12 -3.28
N MET A 765 -7.20 -16.60 -3.91
CA MET A 765 -7.21 -17.79 -4.76
C MET A 765 -7.69 -19.04 -4.01
N LYS A 766 -7.30 -19.20 -2.74
CA LYS A 766 -7.80 -20.30 -1.91
C LYS A 766 -9.26 -20.10 -1.49
N MET A 767 -9.63 -18.89 -1.07
CA MET A 767 -10.99 -18.62 -0.59
C MET A 767 -12.03 -18.77 -1.69
N TYR A 768 -11.75 -18.25 -2.89
CA TYR A 768 -12.67 -18.27 -4.03
C TYR A 768 -12.45 -19.49 -4.94
N LYS A 769 -11.83 -20.57 -4.46
CA LYS A 769 -11.48 -21.74 -5.30
C LYS A 769 -12.68 -22.27 -6.09
N ASP A 770 -13.84 -22.40 -5.44
CA ASP A 770 -15.07 -22.92 -6.06
C ASP A 770 -15.75 -21.91 -7.00
N ASP A 771 -15.52 -20.62 -6.78
CA ASP A 771 -16.02 -19.56 -7.66
C ASP A 771 -15.12 -19.41 -8.89
N ILE A 772 -13.80 -19.59 -8.73
CA ILE A 772 -12.82 -19.50 -9.82
C ILE A 772 -13.10 -20.56 -10.87
N THR A 773 -13.39 -21.81 -10.48
CA THR A 773 -13.72 -22.87 -11.45
C THR A 773 -14.94 -22.52 -12.29
N LYS A 774 -15.97 -21.94 -11.67
CA LYS A 774 -17.15 -21.42 -12.38
C LYS A 774 -16.81 -20.26 -13.30
N TRP A 775 -16.04 -19.27 -12.83
CA TRP A 775 -15.64 -18.13 -13.65
C TRP A 775 -14.82 -18.53 -14.88
N LEU A 776 -14.01 -19.58 -14.77
CA LEU A 776 -13.23 -20.13 -15.88
C LEU A 776 -14.14 -20.84 -16.88
N ALA A 777 -15.10 -21.64 -16.40
CA ALA A 777 -16.10 -22.27 -17.27
C ALA A 777 -16.94 -21.21 -18.02
N ASP A 778 -17.43 -20.19 -17.30
CA ASP A 778 -18.16 -19.05 -17.91
C ASP A 778 -17.30 -18.33 -18.96
N GLU A 779 -16.00 -18.15 -18.69
CA GLU A 779 -15.09 -17.51 -19.65
C GLU A 779 -14.95 -18.38 -20.90
N GLU A 780 -14.71 -19.69 -20.75
CA GLU A 780 -14.57 -20.63 -21.86
C GLU A 780 -15.84 -20.71 -22.73
N GLU A 781 -17.03 -20.69 -22.13
CA GLU A 781 -18.30 -20.65 -22.84
C GLU A 781 -18.48 -19.34 -23.63
N ASN A 782 -18.15 -18.20 -23.02
CA ASN A 782 -18.23 -16.88 -23.67
C ASN A 782 -17.09 -16.64 -24.69
N PHE A 783 -16.05 -17.48 -24.73
CA PHE A 783 -14.83 -17.28 -25.54
C PHE A 783 -14.86 -17.87 -26.97
N SER A 784 -15.92 -18.56 -27.40
CA SER A 784 -16.05 -19.05 -28.78
C SER A 784 -16.83 -18.06 -29.68
N PRO A 785 -16.56 -17.83 -30.98
CA PRO A 785 -15.41 -18.05 -31.87
C PRO A 785 -14.78 -16.73 -32.39
N THR A 786 -14.98 -15.60 -31.70
CA THR A 786 -14.55 -14.26 -32.17
C THR A 786 -13.10 -13.89 -31.82
N LEU A 787 -12.44 -14.65 -30.93
CA LEU A 787 -11.07 -14.37 -30.50
C LEU A 787 -10.01 -15.23 -31.17
N ASN A 788 -10.32 -16.44 -31.66
CA ASN A 788 -9.36 -17.17 -32.52
C ASN A 788 -8.97 -16.33 -33.75
N SER A 789 -9.89 -15.53 -34.29
CA SER A 789 -9.57 -14.58 -35.36
C SER A 789 -8.76 -13.36 -34.89
N ARG A 790 -8.88 -12.91 -33.63
CA ARG A 790 -8.13 -11.76 -33.09
C ARG A 790 -6.74 -12.12 -32.52
N LEU A 791 -6.60 -13.27 -31.87
CA LEU A 791 -5.31 -13.83 -31.42
C LEU A 791 -4.41 -14.14 -32.62
N LEU A 792 -4.98 -14.50 -33.77
CA LEU A 792 -4.27 -14.68 -35.05
C LEU A 792 -4.07 -13.37 -35.84
N GLN A 793 -4.73 -12.26 -35.48
CA GLN A 793 -4.63 -10.96 -36.19
C GLN A 793 -3.58 -10.01 -35.62
N ALA A 794 -3.04 -10.28 -34.42
CA ALA A 794 -1.85 -9.59 -33.96
C ALA A 794 -0.66 -10.16 -34.74
N GLU A 795 -0.34 -9.54 -35.87
CA GLU A 795 0.88 -9.85 -36.60
C GLU A 795 2.08 -9.67 -35.64
N PRO A 796 2.78 -10.76 -35.26
CA PRO A 796 3.89 -10.67 -34.32
C PRO A 796 4.98 -9.78 -34.93
N TRP A 797 5.81 -9.12 -34.13
CA TRP A 797 6.84 -8.24 -34.70
C TRP A 797 7.75 -8.95 -35.71
N SER A 798 7.94 -10.26 -35.52
CA SER A 798 8.63 -11.19 -36.42
C SER A 798 8.01 -11.34 -37.82
N SER A 799 6.71 -11.03 -37.98
CA SER A 799 6.04 -11.04 -39.29
C SER A 799 6.31 -9.75 -40.07
N ASN A 800 6.26 -8.59 -39.42
CA ASN A 800 6.63 -7.30 -40.01
C ASN A 800 8.09 -7.29 -40.48
N LEU A 801 9.00 -7.88 -39.69
CA LEU A 801 10.41 -8.02 -40.06
C LEU A 801 10.59 -8.85 -41.33
N ARG A 802 9.86 -9.97 -41.45
CA ARG A 802 9.85 -10.81 -42.66
C ARG A 802 9.31 -10.06 -43.89
N VAL A 803 8.33 -9.18 -43.72
CA VAL A 803 7.80 -8.33 -44.81
C VAL A 803 8.83 -7.28 -45.24
N THR A 804 9.54 -6.64 -44.30
CA THR A 804 10.64 -5.71 -44.63
C THR A 804 11.83 -6.39 -45.27
N GLN A 805 12.24 -7.57 -44.78
CA GLN A 805 13.34 -8.35 -45.34
C GLN A 805 13.00 -8.92 -46.72
N SER A 806 11.76 -9.38 -46.94
CA SER A 806 11.31 -9.81 -48.26
C SER A 806 11.22 -8.66 -49.25
N ARG A 807 10.81 -7.45 -48.83
CA ARG A 807 10.89 -6.24 -49.65
C ARG A 807 12.32 -5.83 -49.98
N GLN A 808 13.26 -5.97 -49.05
CA GLN A 808 14.68 -5.72 -49.30
C GLN A 808 15.29 -6.75 -50.26
N ARG A 809 14.96 -8.04 -50.12
CA ARG A 809 15.40 -9.12 -51.03
C ARG A 809 14.77 -9.04 -52.43
N LEU A 810 13.61 -8.40 -52.58
CA LEU A 810 12.98 -8.12 -53.88
C LEU A 810 13.53 -6.85 -54.55
N ALA A 811 14.22 -5.99 -53.78
CA ALA A 811 14.81 -4.74 -54.26
C ALA A 811 16.33 -4.87 -54.56
N SER A 812 17.00 -5.89 -54.03
CA SER A 812 18.33 -6.37 -54.41
C SER A 812 18.23 -7.38 -55.55
#